data_AF-A0A4U0UFB7-F1
#
_entry.id   AF-A0A4U0UFB7-F1
#
_cell.length_a   1.000
_cell.length_b   1.000
_cell.length_c   1.000
_cell.angle_alpha   90.00
_cell.angle_beta   90.00
_cell.angle_gamma   90.00
#
_symmetry.space_group_name_H-M   'P 1'
#
loop_
_entity.id
_entity.type
_entity.pdbx_description
1 polymer ?
#
loop_
_entity_poly.entity_id
_entity_poly.type
_entity_poly.pdbx_seq_one_letter_code
_entity_poly.pdbx_strand_id
1 'polypeptide(L)'
;MATNGYTNGQAASNGHVSHNMTPEITLYTNHACPWAHRAHIALEELGLPFDEVLIDLNTPRPQWYLDINPRGLVPAIKYSVPGIMDEEIIYESGVVAQFLCDSFPGPLLPASKESPTSALRRARIGFFVDTFSSKIASHQFAAMRADSAKEKEAKCNEWVAALEKEIEPLLSDAAPFFGGSKELTFAEVMTAPFIIRWLSLAKDGEMIPSSFLQALEKLPKFSQWSKAVAERGSVTKIYDEEKVVQGTKQKVKQMRKPASAYAHGQRLKTSLRMGQEGFKSSKASRTPIRLAIGGGLAGGKMNVAGAARAGSVLGMSLELEPVPYHRLLALEGYGSSGGNGPTGGIGDKQRPVTSPLAFVTDSLIPSTPNSTRQLARGIPPVLLRDNQTQTFNCSAVRREVVVDATQNGAQQEMLGFGAAWTDSAVAVFDELEDPLRQQVMNDLFGQNGNNMGFMRHTIGSSDLSYNQYSYDDNGPGFNLGEPDPTLANFGLGRYGTRMAEYTAMMGDIKGDVFLFGAPWSMPGWMKNNALFVAPTVSDYSTSTHFLWNNSLNPDYIPSAIQYLTRYVDAFKDQGVIVNGLSAQNEPLNYIGGTTTMYLDSVDQASMLVRGLGGLLHERGVKFMAYDHNTDQPVYPARVIQGAGTENVDAIAWHCYQSPVADYAVLDDLHQFSPETPQFMTECSNTAATVGSTNYWVAQNFIPSVQHGASGASMWVMATDENFGPRSPYGGCDTCLPSIFVNSSSHYEKTIDYYMIGHFSRFIRRGAINHQVVTGNTGGGTDWSSQFWILAEQNPDGGWAVVMMNNNPDDQLVTLSFIGSQSVWEGTVPAQTVVTWMLPSDNILASNATIGSSAPSASGAPYAYTNGSAPARPTGSGTLVVTGTAQERRELQAATMVAEARQSQLPMTPLAQDRRVLRAAIAVVQRLAMMKPPTATMVLRAVMGLRDMGLRGMGPRDMGPQNMGRQDIDPQNMGRQDMDPQDMGGVIIEGDTVEAGIE
;
A
#
# COMPACT_ATOMS: atom_id res chain seq x y z
N MET A 1 -22.03 26.14 48.85
CA MET A 1 -20.99 26.18 49.90
C MET A 1 -19.95 25.13 49.55
N ALA A 2 -18.70 25.55 49.45
CA ALA A 2 -17.56 24.68 49.17
C ALA A 2 -17.30 23.73 50.34
N THR A 3 -16.86 22.49 50.03
CA THR A 3 -15.79 21.79 50.75
C THR A 3 -15.23 20.66 49.89
N ASN A 4 -13.90 20.64 49.79
CA ASN A 4 -13.03 19.60 49.23
C ASN A 4 -13.23 18.22 49.88
N GLY A 5 -12.88 17.15 49.15
CA GLY A 5 -12.69 15.83 49.71
C GLY A 5 -12.21 14.80 48.68
N TYR A 6 -10.89 14.74 48.47
CA TYR A 6 -10.23 13.53 47.96
C TYR A 6 -10.33 12.44 49.02
N THR A 7 -10.83 11.25 48.68
CA THR A 7 -10.67 10.04 49.51
C THR A 7 -10.24 8.86 48.66
N ASN A 8 -9.03 8.38 48.96
CA ASN A 8 -8.44 7.11 48.53
C ASN A 8 -9.24 5.91 49.03
N GLY A 9 -9.36 4.88 48.19
CA GLY A 9 -9.63 3.49 48.58
C GLY A 9 -8.33 2.67 48.43
N GLN A 10 -7.94 2.00 49.51
CA GLN A 10 -6.63 1.35 49.72
C GLN A 10 -6.40 0.13 48.82
N ALA A 11 -5.22 0.07 48.19
CA ALA A 11 -4.62 -1.17 47.68
C ALA A 11 -3.75 -1.80 48.77
N ALA A 12 -3.82 -3.13 48.85
CA ALA A 12 -3.03 -3.94 49.77
C ALA A 12 -1.53 -3.86 49.46
N SER A 13 -0.74 -3.89 50.54
CA SER A 13 0.71 -3.79 50.56
C SER A 13 1.42 -4.91 49.77
N ASN A 14 2.24 -4.52 48.80
CA ASN A 14 3.52 -5.16 48.49
C ASN A 14 4.49 -4.07 48.01
N GLY A 15 5.67 -4.02 48.63
CA GLY A 15 6.62 -2.93 48.44
C GLY A 15 7.14 -2.83 47.01
N HIS A 16 6.81 -1.74 46.33
CA HIS A 16 7.58 -1.19 45.22
C HIS A 16 7.71 0.32 45.42
N VAL A 17 8.92 0.82 45.20
CA VAL A 17 9.30 2.22 45.28
C VAL A 17 8.40 3.02 44.33
N SER A 18 7.64 3.99 44.85
CA SER A 18 6.82 4.89 44.04
C SER A 18 7.73 5.90 43.32
N HIS A 19 8.14 5.60 42.09
CA HIS A 19 8.69 6.61 41.20
C HIS A 19 7.54 7.51 40.71
N ASN A 20 7.69 8.82 40.89
CA ASN A 20 6.70 9.81 40.52
C ASN A 20 6.64 9.92 38.98
N MET A 21 5.68 9.25 38.33
CA MET A 21 5.55 9.21 36.85
C MET A 21 4.90 10.47 36.26
N THR A 22 5.09 11.64 36.88
CA THR A 22 4.55 12.91 36.35
C THR A 22 5.49 13.40 35.25
N PRO A 23 4.98 13.76 34.05
CA PRO A 23 5.81 14.28 32.97
C PRO A 23 6.45 15.62 33.38
N GLU A 24 7.68 15.87 32.92
CA GLU A 24 8.29 17.19 33.01
C GLU A 24 8.12 17.89 31.65
N ILE A 25 7.55 19.10 31.67
CA ILE A 25 7.21 19.85 30.48
C ILE A 25 7.87 21.23 30.57
N THR A 26 8.69 21.59 29.59
CA THR A 26 9.14 22.99 29.40
C THR A 26 8.50 23.55 28.14
N LEU A 27 7.72 24.62 28.27
CA LEU A 27 7.08 25.32 27.16
C LEU A 27 7.91 26.55 26.75
N TYR A 28 8.45 26.51 25.54
CA TYR A 28 9.06 27.66 24.89
C TYR A 28 8.00 28.46 24.14
N THR A 29 7.71 29.68 24.58
CA THR A 29 6.50 30.42 24.19
C THR A 29 6.72 31.93 24.04
N ASN A 30 5.70 32.62 23.55
CA ASN A 30 5.57 34.07 23.61
C ASN A 30 4.09 34.43 23.77
N HIS A 31 3.73 35.16 24.83
CA HIS A 31 2.32 35.46 25.15
C HIS A 31 1.60 36.31 24.08
N ALA A 32 2.33 37.08 23.26
CA ALA A 32 1.71 37.83 22.18
C ALA A 32 1.34 36.95 20.96
N CYS A 33 1.90 35.75 20.84
CA CYS A 33 1.72 34.85 19.71
C CYS A 33 0.40 34.06 19.79
N PRO A 34 -0.52 34.18 18.81
CA PRO A 34 -1.77 33.40 18.83
C PRO A 34 -1.53 31.89 18.67
N TRP A 35 -0.49 31.48 17.95
CA TRP A 35 -0.16 30.06 17.79
C TRP A 35 0.37 29.45 19.09
N ALA A 36 1.25 30.17 19.82
CA ALA A 36 1.75 29.70 21.11
C ALA A 36 0.66 29.63 22.18
N HIS A 37 -0.35 30.50 22.09
CA HIS A 37 -1.50 30.51 22.99
C HIS A 37 -2.29 29.19 22.97
N ARG A 38 -2.30 28.44 21.86
CA ARG A 38 -2.95 27.11 21.78
C ARG A 38 -2.38 26.14 22.82
N ALA A 39 -1.05 26.10 22.95
CA ALA A 39 -0.37 25.22 23.91
C ALA A 39 -0.69 25.61 25.36
N HIS A 40 -0.76 26.91 25.67
CA HIS A 40 -1.18 27.38 26.99
C HIS A 40 -2.60 26.96 27.35
N ILE A 41 -3.55 27.10 26.41
CA ILE A 41 -4.94 26.69 26.66
C ILE A 41 -5.00 25.18 26.91
N ALA A 42 -4.30 24.38 26.09
CA ALA A 42 -4.27 22.92 26.27
C ALA A 42 -3.68 22.50 27.63
N LEU A 43 -2.52 23.05 28.02
CA LEU A 43 -1.88 22.75 29.30
C LEU A 43 -2.74 23.14 30.50
N GLU A 44 -3.41 24.31 30.42
CA GLU A 44 -4.27 24.79 31.51
C GLU A 44 -5.53 23.93 31.66
N GLU A 45 -6.22 23.60 30.56
CA GLU A 45 -7.44 22.81 30.58
C GLU A 45 -7.19 21.34 30.94
N LEU A 46 -5.98 20.83 30.69
CA LEU A 46 -5.54 19.50 31.12
C LEU A 46 -4.95 19.49 32.54
N GLY A 47 -4.74 20.67 33.15
CA GLY A 47 -4.17 20.79 34.49
C GLY A 47 -2.71 20.32 34.59
N LEU A 48 -1.95 20.42 33.50
CA LEU A 48 -0.57 19.95 33.44
C LEU A 48 0.41 21.02 33.94
N PRO A 49 1.29 20.71 34.91
CA PRO A 49 2.36 21.62 35.32
C PRO A 49 3.41 21.73 34.21
N PHE A 50 3.96 22.92 34.01
CA PHE A 50 5.04 23.16 33.05
C PHE A 50 5.92 24.33 33.48
N ASP A 51 7.19 24.28 33.09
CA ASP A 51 8.12 25.40 33.15
C ASP A 51 7.98 26.26 31.90
N GLU A 52 7.99 27.57 32.05
CA GLU A 52 7.85 28.52 30.93
C GLU A 52 9.18 29.18 30.57
N VAL A 53 9.49 29.19 29.28
CA VAL A 53 10.62 29.94 28.71
C VAL A 53 10.10 30.92 27.66
N LEU A 54 10.21 32.22 27.96
CA LEU A 54 9.78 33.28 27.03
C LEU A 54 10.84 33.54 25.96
N ILE A 55 10.43 33.39 24.70
CA ILE A 55 11.23 33.71 23.53
C ILE A 55 10.82 35.08 23.01
N ASP A 56 11.72 36.06 23.04
CA ASP A 56 11.48 37.37 22.42
C ASP A 56 11.37 37.19 20.91
N LEU A 57 10.22 37.57 20.33
CA LEU A 57 9.97 37.42 18.91
C LEU A 57 10.46 38.60 18.05
N ASN A 58 10.90 39.70 18.66
CA ASN A 58 11.24 40.95 17.98
C ASN A 58 12.74 41.10 17.65
N THR A 59 13.58 40.21 18.18
CA THR A 59 15.01 40.11 17.88
C THR A 59 15.30 38.84 17.08
N PRO A 60 16.46 38.66 16.46
CA PRO A 60 16.87 37.35 15.93
C PRO A 60 16.91 36.30 17.05
N ARG A 61 16.48 35.06 16.77
CA ARG A 61 16.48 34.00 17.78
C ARG A 61 17.92 33.63 18.18
N PRO A 62 18.21 33.45 19.47
CA PRO A 62 19.53 33.01 19.90
C PRO A 62 19.77 31.56 19.44
N GLN A 63 21.02 31.21 19.18
CA GLN A 63 21.40 29.89 18.63
C GLN A 63 20.85 28.73 19.48
N TRP A 64 20.95 28.83 20.81
CA TRP A 64 20.44 27.79 21.73
C TRP A 64 18.94 27.49 21.53
N TYR A 65 18.16 28.47 21.09
CA TYR A 65 16.75 28.25 20.80
C TYR A 65 16.52 27.69 19.41
N LEU A 66 17.36 28.07 18.44
CA LEU A 66 17.36 27.46 17.10
C LEU A 66 17.76 25.98 17.16
N ASP A 67 18.60 25.61 18.12
CA ASP A 67 18.93 24.20 18.38
C ASP A 67 17.72 23.41 18.92
N ILE A 68 16.74 24.08 19.54
CA ILE A 68 15.48 23.49 20.03
C ILE A 68 14.40 23.51 18.94
N ASN A 69 14.18 24.66 18.31
CA ASN A 69 13.29 24.80 17.17
C ASN A 69 14.04 25.48 16.02
N PRO A 70 14.53 24.70 15.03
CA PRO A 70 15.28 25.22 13.88
C PRO A 70 14.52 26.26 13.05
N ARG A 71 13.18 26.29 13.14
CA ARG A 71 12.33 27.28 12.46
C ARG A 71 12.29 28.63 13.19
N GLY A 72 12.77 28.69 14.44
CA GLY A 72 12.71 29.88 15.29
C GLY A 72 11.29 30.34 15.66
N LEU A 73 10.30 29.47 15.48
CA LEU A 73 8.88 29.71 15.75
C LEU A 73 8.47 29.22 17.14
N VAL A 74 7.41 29.79 17.71
CA VAL A 74 6.79 29.33 18.97
C VAL A 74 5.34 28.89 18.72
N PRO A 75 4.83 27.88 19.44
CA PRO A 75 5.42 27.22 20.61
C PRO A 75 6.31 26.02 20.23
N ALA A 76 7.16 25.64 21.17
CA ALA A 76 7.79 24.32 21.24
C ALA A 76 7.69 23.82 22.68
N ILE A 77 7.58 22.50 22.89
CA ILE A 77 7.69 21.88 24.20
C ILE A 77 8.89 20.94 24.22
N LYS A 78 9.53 20.89 25.38
CA LYS A 78 10.42 19.81 25.77
C LYS A 78 9.66 18.93 26.76
N TYR A 79 9.58 17.65 26.45
CA TYR A 79 8.74 16.69 27.16
C TYR A 79 9.59 15.49 27.60
N SER A 80 9.50 15.13 28.87
CA SER A 80 10.16 13.94 29.41
C SER A 80 9.26 13.22 30.41
N VAL A 81 9.51 11.92 30.58
CA VAL A 81 8.83 11.08 31.57
C VAL A 81 9.91 10.32 32.34
N PRO A 82 10.18 10.67 33.61
CA PRO A 82 11.27 10.07 34.38
C PRO A 82 11.22 8.54 34.39
N GLY A 83 12.27 7.90 33.86
CA GLY A 83 12.40 6.44 33.78
C GLY A 83 11.65 5.76 32.63
N ILE A 84 11.00 6.53 31.75
CA ILE A 84 10.28 6.02 30.56
C ILE A 84 10.79 6.69 29.28
N MET A 85 11.00 8.01 29.31
CA MET A 85 11.39 8.81 28.15
C MET A 85 12.28 9.96 28.61
N ASP A 86 13.51 10.01 28.09
CA ASP A 86 14.54 10.94 28.57
C ASP A 86 14.24 12.40 28.23
N GLU A 87 14.19 12.78 26.95
CA GLU A 87 13.86 14.13 26.52
C GLU A 87 13.46 14.14 25.04
N GLU A 88 12.28 14.70 24.73
CA GLU A 88 11.80 14.87 23.36
C GLU A 88 11.34 16.31 23.11
N ILE A 89 11.65 16.83 21.92
CA ILE A 89 11.22 18.17 21.51
C ILE A 89 10.09 18.07 20.50
N ILE A 90 8.96 18.72 20.81
CA ILE A 90 7.79 18.80 19.94
C ILE A 90 7.52 20.26 19.63
N TYR A 91 7.49 20.62 18.35
CA TYR A 91 7.16 21.97 17.88
C TYR A 91 6.01 21.93 16.87
N GLU A 92 5.50 23.11 16.50
CA GLU A 92 4.20 23.36 15.83
C GLU A 92 2.99 23.38 16.77
N SER A 93 2.30 24.53 16.83
CA SER A 93 1.21 24.75 17.77
C SER A 93 0.08 23.71 17.75
N GLY A 94 -0.30 23.25 16.55
CA GLY A 94 -1.36 22.23 16.41
C GLY A 94 -0.89 20.86 16.87
N VAL A 95 0.35 20.49 16.53
CA VAL A 95 0.97 19.21 16.91
C VAL A 95 1.19 19.16 18.42
N VAL A 96 1.74 20.22 19.01
CA VAL A 96 1.91 20.35 20.47
C VAL A 96 0.57 20.20 21.20
N ALA A 97 -0.46 20.94 20.78
CA ALA A 97 -1.76 20.86 21.44
C ALA A 97 -2.41 19.47 21.27
N GLN A 98 -2.30 18.86 20.09
CA GLN A 98 -2.84 17.53 19.80
C GLN A 98 -2.13 16.45 20.64
N PHE A 99 -0.79 16.49 20.68
CA PHE A 99 0.02 15.57 21.49
C PHE A 99 -0.38 15.62 22.97
N LEU A 100 -0.52 16.82 23.54
CA LEU A 100 -0.95 16.98 24.93
C LEU A 100 -2.36 16.39 25.15
N CYS A 101 -3.29 16.59 24.23
CA CYS A 101 -4.64 16.03 24.35
C CYS A 101 -4.71 14.51 24.18
N ASP A 102 -3.80 13.92 23.40
CA ASP A 102 -3.74 12.47 23.21
C ASP A 102 -2.97 11.75 24.32
N SER A 103 -1.98 12.42 24.91
CA SER A 103 -1.16 11.87 26.00
C SER A 103 -1.86 11.92 27.35
N PHE A 104 -2.82 12.84 27.54
CA PHE A 104 -3.49 13.04 28.83
C PHE A 104 -5.01 13.00 28.67
N PRO A 105 -5.71 12.09 29.37
CA PRO A 105 -7.16 12.04 29.31
C PRO A 105 -7.75 13.34 29.86
N GLY A 106 -8.67 13.95 29.11
CA GLY A 106 -9.24 15.23 29.48
C GLY A 106 -10.46 15.63 28.65
N PRO A 107 -11.10 16.75 29.02
CA PRO A 107 -12.35 17.19 28.38
C PRO A 107 -12.16 17.69 26.95
N LEU A 108 -10.92 18.01 26.56
CA LEU A 108 -10.59 18.63 25.28
C LEU A 108 -10.84 17.69 24.10
N LEU A 109 -10.40 16.43 24.22
CA LEU A 109 -10.47 15.47 23.14
C LEU A 109 -10.62 14.06 23.73
N PRO A 110 -11.72 13.33 23.44
CA PRO A 110 -11.88 11.98 23.94
C PRO A 110 -10.83 11.05 23.32
N ALA A 111 -10.45 9.98 24.02
CA ALA A 111 -9.61 8.96 23.40
C ALA A 111 -10.38 8.28 22.26
N SER A 112 -9.70 7.93 21.17
CA SER A 112 -10.37 7.42 19.95
C SER A 112 -11.25 6.20 20.22
N LYS A 113 -10.84 5.34 21.17
CA LYS A 113 -11.52 4.10 21.57
C LYS A 113 -12.34 4.22 22.88
N GLU A 114 -12.52 5.43 23.41
CA GLU A 114 -13.21 5.63 24.70
C GLU A 114 -14.70 5.25 24.65
N SER A 115 -15.34 5.44 23.50
CA SER A 115 -16.74 5.05 23.26
C SER A 115 -17.00 4.83 21.76
N PRO A 116 -18.10 4.15 21.38
CA PRO A 116 -18.49 3.97 19.98
C PRO A 116 -18.67 5.28 19.19
N THR A 117 -18.78 6.43 19.87
CA THR A 117 -18.93 7.75 19.24
C THR A 117 -17.68 8.61 19.33
N SER A 118 -16.63 8.17 20.04
CA SER A 118 -15.45 9.00 20.30
C SER A 118 -14.65 9.31 19.04
N ALA A 119 -14.44 8.31 18.18
CA ALA A 119 -13.81 8.52 16.88
C ALA A 119 -14.59 9.53 16.01
N LEU A 120 -15.92 9.40 15.94
CA LEU A 120 -16.79 10.34 15.23
C LEU A 120 -16.71 11.75 15.83
N ARG A 121 -16.67 11.88 17.17
CA ARG A 121 -16.53 13.19 17.84
C ARG A 121 -15.19 13.85 17.51
N ARG A 122 -14.09 13.08 17.52
CA ARG A 122 -12.77 13.56 17.10
C ARG A 122 -12.78 14.01 15.63
N ALA A 123 -13.42 13.24 14.74
CA ALA A 123 -13.56 13.61 13.33
C ALA A 123 -14.36 14.91 13.14
N ARG A 124 -15.46 15.10 13.86
CA ARG A 124 -16.26 16.35 13.82
C ARG A 124 -15.46 17.56 14.32
N ILE A 125 -14.68 17.40 15.39
CA ILE A 125 -13.78 18.45 15.88
C ILE A 125 -12.71 18.76 14.83
N GLY A 126 -12.08 17.73 14.24
CA GLY A 126 -11.10 17.89 13.17
C GLY A 126 -11.66 18.64 11.96
N PHE A 127 -12.87 18.28 11.53
CA PHE A 127 -13.57 18.97 10.43
C PHE A 127 -13.85 20.44 10.73
N PHE A 128 -14.28 20.76 11.96
CA PHE A 128 -14.48 22.15 12.38
C PHE A 128 -13.17 22.95 12.34
N VAL A 129 -12.08 22.38 12.87
CA VAL A 129 -10.75 23.02 12.90
C VAL A 129 -10.20 23.23 11.49
N ASP A 130 -10.36 22.24 10.61
CA ASP A 130 -9.96 22.35 9.20
C ASP A 130 -10.77 23.44 8.49
N THR A 131 -12.10 23.41 8.61
CA THR A 131 -12.99 24.41 7.99
C THR A 131 -12.64 25.83 8.46
N PHE A 132 -12.42 26.02 9.76
CA PHE A 132 -11.98 27.31 10.29
C PHE A 132 -10.63 27.74 9.71
N SER A 133 -9.66 26.83 9.61
CA SER A 133 -8.32 27.15 9.13
C SER A 133 -8.28 27.40 7.61
N SER A 134 -8.98 26.59 6.81
CA SER A 134 -8.94 26.61 5.35
C SER A 134 -9.89 27.65 4.76
N LYS A 135 -11.06 27.89 5.38
CA LYS A 135 -12.09 28.79 4.85
C LYS A 135 -12.11 30.15 5.51
N ILE A 136 -11.68 30.29 6.77
CA ILE A 136 -11.86 31.54 7.52
C ILE A 136 -10.56 32.33 7.68
N ALA A 137 -9.42 31.66 7.89
CA ALA A 137 -8.16 32.34 8.24
C ALA A 137 -7.69 33.37 7.20
N SER A 138 -7.92 33.13 5.91
CA SER A 138 -7.52 34.04 4.82
C SER A 138 -8.27 35.38 4.85
N HIS A 139 -9.55 35.37 5.26
CA HIS A 139 -10.38 36.58 5.35
C HIS A 139 -9.87 37.55 6.42
N GLN A 140 -9.37 37.02 7.55
CA GLN A 140 -8.75 37.83 8.59
C GLN A 140 -7.58 38.66 8.03
N PHE A 141 -6.68 38.03 7.29
CA PHE A 141 -5.52 38.72 6.71
C PHE A 141 -5.92 39.72 5.64
N ALA A 142 -6.91 39.40 4.81
CA ALA A 142 -7.44 40.31 3.81
C ALA A 142 -8.01 41.59 4.44
N ALA A 143 -8.82 41.45 5.50
CA ALA A 143 -9.39 42.58 6.23
C ALA A 143 -8.31 43.46 6.90
N MET A 144 -7.29 42.86 7.51
CA MET A 144 -6.22 43.62 8.18
C MET A 144 -5.28 44.32 7.19
N ARG A 145 -5.11 43.81 5.97
CA ARG A 145 -4.22 44.38 4.95
C ARG A 145 -4.86 45.52 4.15
N ALA A 146 -6.19 45.53 4.01
CA ALA A 146 -6.94 46.52 3.24
C ALA A 146 -6.56 47.99 3.56
N ASP A 147 -6.42 48.80 2.51
CA ASP A 147 -5.76 50.11 2.58
C ASP A 147 -6.71 51.25 2.95
N SER A 148 -8.01 51.08 2.71
CA SER A 148 -9.04 52.07 3.04
C SER A 148 -10.09 51.53 4.00
N ALA A 149 -10.72 52.42 4.79
CA ALA A 149 -11.82 52.05 5.68
C ALA A 149 -12.97 51.37 4.93
N LYS A 150 -13.28 51.82 3.71
CA LYS A 150 -14.32 51.23 2.85
C LYS A 150 -13.97 49.81 2.41
N GLU A 151 -12.71 49.56 2.08
CA GLU A 151 -12.23 48.23 1.68
C GLU A 151 -12.18 47.26 2.87
N LYS A 152 -11.74 47.75 4.05
CA LYS A 152 -11.80 46.99 5.31
C LYS A 152 -13.23 46.55 5.61
N GLU A 153 -14.20 47.45 5.47
CA GLU A 153 -15.63 47.15 5.66
C GLU A 153 -16.09 46.02 4.71
N ALA A 154 -15.74 46.12 3.42
CA ALA A 154 -16.10 45.11 2.43
C ALA A 154 -15.47 43.74 2.75
N LYS A 155 -14.19 43.71 3.13
CA LYS A 155 -13.49 42.47 3.51
C LYS A 155 -14.02 41.86 4.80
N CYS A 156 -14.44 42.67 5.77
CA CYS A 156 -15.12 42.20 6.97
C CYS A 156 -16.50 41.61 6.64
N ASN A 157 -17.24 42.18 5.69
CA ASN A 157 -18.51 41.60 5.24
C ASN A 157 -18.32 40.25 4.53
N GLU A 158 -17.31 40.13 3.65
CA GLU A 158 -16.93 38.85 3.04
C GLU A 158 -16.57 37.80 4.11
N TRP A 159 -15.86 38.22 5.16
CA TRP A 159 -15.49 37.37 6.27
C TRP A 159 -16.70 36.87 7.06
N VAL A 160 -17.63 37.76 7.40
CA VAL A 160 -18.87 37.38 8.10
C VAL A 160 -19.71 36.44 7.24
N ALA A 161 -19.80 36.67 5.93
CA ALA A 161 -20.49 35.76 5.02
C ALA A 161 -19.84 34.37 4.97
N ALA A 162 -18.50 34.29 5.05
CA ALA A 162 -17.80 33.01 5.17
C ALA A 162 -18.09 32.31 6.51
N LEU A 163 -18.14 33.06 7.63
CA LEU A 163 -18.53 32.52 8.93
C LEU A 163 -19.98 31.99 8.91
N GLU A 164 -20.91 32.74 8.32
CA GLU A 164 -22.31 32.35 8.16
C GLU A 164 -22.47 31.07 7.34
N LYS A 165 -21.71 30.96 6.25
CA LYS A 165 -21.80 29.82 5.35
C LYS A 165 -21.13 28.56 5.90
N GLU A 166 -19.94 28.71 6.47
CA GLU A 166 -19.05 27.57 6.74
C GLU A 166 -18.99 27.19 8.24
N ILE A 167 -19.17 28.14 9.16
CA ILE A 167 -18.99 27.89 10.62
C ILE A 167 -20.30 27.87 11.39
N GLU A 168 -21.21 28.81 11.10
CA GLU A 168 -22.51 28.89 11.78
C GLU A 168 -23.30 27.56 11.74
N PRO A 169 -23.35 26.81 10.63
CA PRO A 169 -24.05 25.53 10.59
C PRO A 169 -23.38 24.46 11.47
N LEU A 170 -22.05 24.50 11.59
CA LEU A 170 -21.28 23.52 12.37
C LEU A 170 -21.41 23.73 13.89
N LEU A 171 -21.88 24.90 14.31
CA LEU A 171 -22.15 25.24 15.70
C LEU A 171 -23.61 24.98 16.11
N SER A 172 -24.40 24.27 15.29
CA SER A 172 -25.83 24.03 15.56
C SER A 172 -26.10 23.42 16.94
N ASP A 173 -25.22 22.53 17.40
CA ASP A 173 -25.30 21.80 18.66
C ASP A 173 -24.42 22.39 19.78
N ALA A 174 -23.77 23.54 19.58
CA ALA A 174 -22.91 24.16 20.60
C ALA A 174 -23.71 24.58 21.85
N ALA A 175 -23.25 24.18 23.05
CA ALA A 175 -23.95 24.45 24.32
C ALA A 175 -23.07 24.34 25.61
N PRO A 176 -22.23 25.34 25.95
CA PRO A 176 -21.89 26.52 25.14
C PRO A 176 -20.76 26.24 24.14
N PHE A 177 -20.01 25.14 24.29
CA PHE A 177 -18.88 24.79 23.42
C PHE A 177 -19.26 23.74 22.38
N PHE A 178 -18.37 23.51 21.41
CA PHE A 178 -18.59 22.65 20.25
C PHE A 178 -19.11 21.26 20.64
N GLY A 179 -20.07 20.74 19.86
CA GLY A 179 -20.66 19.42 20.09
C GLY A 179 -21.46 19.30 21.40
N GLY A 180 -22.01 20.40 21.91
CA GLY A 180 -22.80 20.43 23.14
C GLY A 180 -21.99 20.28 24.43
N SER A 181 -20.68 20.52 24.37
CA SER A 181 -19.79 20.36 25.51
C SER A 181 -19.96 21.48 26.54
N LYS A 182 -19.91 21.11 27.83
CA LYS A 182 -19.88 22.06 28.97
C LYS A 182 -18.49 22.64 29.21
N GLU A 183 -17.45 21.93 28.81
CA GLU A 183 -16.04 22.33 28.88
C GLU A 183 -15.50 22.59 27.47
N LEU A 184 -14.34 23.27 27.37
CA LEU A 184 -13.67 23.45 26.08
C LEU A 184 -13.39 22.10 25.42
N THR A 185 -13.49 22.06 24.10
CA THR A 185 -13.01 20.96 23.27
C THR A 185 -11.76 21.42 22.52
N PHE A 186 -11.12 20.50 21.81
CA PHE A 186 -9.98 20.79 20.97
C PHE A 186 -10.32 21.77 19.83
N ALA A 187 -11.59 21.88 19.42
CA ALA A 187 -12.05 22.90 18.48
C ALA A 187 -11.78 24.32 19.00
N GLU A 188 -12.09 24.58 20.27
CA GLU A 188 -11.84 25.87 20.91
C GLU A 188 -10.35 26.09 21.15
N VAL A 189 -9.59 25.08 21.56
CA VAL A 189 -8.12 25.18 21.72
C VAL A 189 -7.48 25.74 20.45
N MET A 190 -7.91 25.24 19.29
CA MET A 190 -7.34 25.61 17.99
C MET A 190 -7.78 26.99 17.47
N THR A 191 -8.92 27.51 17.94
CA THR A 191 -9.58 28.70 17.37
C THR A 191 -9.64 29.90 18.32
N ALA A 192 -9.75 29.67 19.64
CA ALA A 192 -9.87 30.69 20.68
C ALA A 192 -8.80 31.78 20.63
N PRO A 193 -7.50 31.48 20.38
CA PRO A 193 -6.48 32.52 20.29
C PRO A 193 -6.74 33.58 19.21
N PHE A 194 -7.42 33.20 18.13
CA PHE A 194 -7.76 34.11 17.04
C PHE A 194 -9.02 34.88 17.36
N ILE A 195 -10.06 34.19 17.84
CA ILE A 195 -11.35 34.80 18.18
C ILE A 195 -11.20 35.93 19.18
N ILE A 196 -10.48 35.72 20.29
CA ILE A 196 -10.26 36.77 21.30
C ILE A 196 -9.56 38.01 20.70
N ARG A 197 -8.63 37.79 19.76
CA ARG A 197 -7.95 38.88 19.04
C ARG A 197 -8.87 39.60 18.06
N TRP A 198 -9.76 38.89 17.38
CA TRP A 198 -10.74 39.50 16.48
C TRP A 198 -11.66 40.45 17.24
N LEU A 199 -12.14 40.01 18.40
CA LEU A 199 -13.01 40.80 19.27
C LEU A 199 -12.31 42.05 19.79
N SER A 200 -11.08 41.92 20.30
CA SER A 200 -10.29 43.07 20.78
C SER A 200 -9.91 44.06 19.68
N LEU A 201 -9.52 43.58 18.49
CA LEU A 201 -9.19 44.45 17.36
C LEU A 201 -10.42 45.18 16.79
N ALA A 202 -11.59 44.55 16.83
CA ALA A 202 -12.84 45.18 16.38
C ALA A 202 -13.40 46.17 17.43
N LYS A 203 -13.18 45.91 18.72
CA LYS A 203 -13.50 46.82 19.82
C LYS A 203 -12.67 48.12 19.73
N ASP A 204 -11.41 48.02 19.32
CA ASP A 204 -10.55 49.17 19.04
C ASP A 204 -10.98 49.97 17.78
N GLY A 205 -11.50 49.28 16.76
CA GLY A 205 -12.13 49.91 15.59
C GLY A 205 -11.16 50.43 14.50
N GLU A 206 -9.85 50.52 14.77
CA GLU A 206 -8.86 51.01 13.80
C GLU A 206 -8.39 49.90 12.84
N MET A 207 -8.14 48.71 13.38
CA MET A 207 -7.61 47.57 12.63
C MET A 207 -8.72 46.79 11.93
N ILE A 208 -9.78 46.47 12.68
CA ILE A 208 -11.02 45.84 12.20
C ILE A 208 -12.15 46.83 12.55
N PRO A 209 -13.06 47.16 11.60
CA PRO A 209 -14.17 48.07 11.88
C PRO A 209 -15.08 47.57 13.01
N SER A 210 -15.57 48.44 13.88
CA SER A 210 -16.46 48.05 14.99
C SER A 210 -17.82 47.52 14.51
N SER A 211 -18.22 47.80 13.27
CA SER A 211 -19.38 47.18 12.61
C SER A 211 -19.25 45.66 12.47
N PHE A 212 -18.02 45.12 12.47
CA PHE A 212 -17.77 43.68 12.47
C PHE A 212 -18.39 42.99 13.69
N LEU A 213 -18.33 43.61 14.88
CA LEU A 213 -18.97 43.05 16.09
C LEU A 213 -20.49 42.95 15.92
N GLN A 214 -21.12 44.00 15.36
CA GLN A 214 -22.56 44.02 15.09
C GLN A 214 -22.97 42.99 14.03
N ALA A 215 -22.07 42.71 13.07
CA ALA A 215 -22.29 41.70 12.05
C ALA A 215 -22.17 40.28 12.63
N LEU A 216 -21.22 40.03 13.54
CA LEU A 216 -21.12 38.75 14.26
C LEU A 216 -22.34 38.47 15.13
N GLU A 217 -22.98 39.49 15.72
CA GLU A 217 -24.22 39.33 16.50
C GLU A 217 -25.40 38.81 15.68
N LYS A 218 -25.35 38.91 14.35
CA LYS A 218 -26.37 38.34 13.44
C LYS A 218 -26.19 36.84 13.21
N LEU A 219 -25.07 36.26 13.65
CA LEU A 219 -24.76 34.83 13.63
C LEU A 219 -25.00 34.28 15.05
N PRO A 220 -26.23 33.86 15.40
CA PRO A 220 -26.59 33.60 16.79
C PRO A 220 -25.74 32.50 17.45
N LYS A 221 -25.40 31.42 16.73
CA LYS A 221 -24.60 30.31 17.27
C LYS A 221 -23.15 30.73 17.42
N PHE A 222 -22.56 31.31 16.39
CA PHE A 222 -21.20 31.82 16.43
C PHE A 222 -21.02 32.91 17.48
N SER A 223 -21.95 33.87 17.59
CA SER A 223 -21.88 34.95 18.59
C SER A 223 -21.92 34.41 20.01
N GLN A 224 -22.82 33.48 20.31
CA GLN A 224 -22.91 32.85 21.63
C GLN A 224 -21.65 32.05 21.96
N TRP A 225 -21.20 31.21 21.02
CA TRP A 225 -20.01 30.37 21.16
C TRP A 225 -18.73 31.21 21.33
N SER A 226 -18.50 32.18 20.46
CA SER A 226 -17.30 33.04 20.51
C SER A 226 -17.21 33.89 21.77
N LYS A 227 -18.34 34.36 22.32
CA LYS A 227 -18.39 35.05 23.63
C LYS A 227 -18.00 34.09 24.76
N ALA A 228 -18.59 32.90 24.81
CA ALA A 228 -18.25 31.89 25.82
C ALA A 228 -16.77 31.48 25.76
N VAL A 229 -16.21 31.35 24.55
CA VAL A 229 -14.79 31.06 24.33
C VAL A 229 -13.90 32.19 24.84
N ALA A 230 -14.23 33.45 24.51
CA ALA A 230 -13.42 34.61 24.90
C ALA A 230 -13.47 34.92 26.41
N GLU A 231 -14.48 34.43 27.13
CA GLU A 231 -14.62 34.57 28.59
C GLU A 231 -13.95 33.45 29.40
N ARG A 232 -13.51 32.36 28.75
CA ARG A 232 -12.90 31.22 29.45
C ARG A 232 -11.56 31.60 30.08
N GLY A 233 -11.38 31.25 31.36
CA GLY A 233 -10.19 31.57 32.15
C GLY A 233 -8.88 31.18 31.45
N SER A 234 -8.77 29.95 30.93
CA SER A 234 -7.59 29.45 30.20
C SER A 234 -7.23 30.27 28.95
N VAL A 235 -8.23 30.84 28.27
CA VAL A 235 -8.06 31.70 27.08
C VAL A 235 -7.65 33.12 27.47
N THR A 236 -8.13 33.62 28.61
CA THR A 236 -7.78 34.98 29.07
C THR A 236 -6.46 35.04 29.85
N LYS A 237 -5.99 33.91 30.38
CA LYS A 237 -4.91 33.83 31.38
C LYS A 237 -3.62 34.54 30.97
N ILE A 238 -3.18 34.37 29.72
CA ILE A 238 -1.96 35.01 29.20
C ILE A 238 -2.25 36.19 28.27
N TYR A 239 -3.52 36.52 28.06
CA TYR A 239 -3.94 37.47 27.04
C TYR A 239 -3.99 38.90 27.58
N ASP A 240 -3.00 39.70 27.19
CA ASP A 240 -2.98 41.14 27.45
C ASP A 240 -3.58 41.90 26.24
N GLU A 241 -4.86 42.27 26.36
CA GLU A 241 -5.63 42.94 25.30
C GLU A 241 -4.93 44.20 24.78
N GLU A 242 -4.44 45.07 25.67
CA GLU A 242 -3.80 46.33 25.29
C GLU A 242 -2.49 46.08 24.53
N LYS A 243 -1.61 45.22 25.06
CA LYS A 243 -0.34 44.89 24.40
C LYS A 243 -0.54 44.24 23.05
N VAL A 244 -1.51 43.34 22.92
CA VAL A 244 -1.78 42.65 21.64
C VAL A 244 -2.33 43.61 20.60
N VAL A 245 -3.27 44.49 20.95
CA VAL A 245 -3.81 45.49 20.03
C VAL A 245 -2.71 46.45 19.57
N GLN A 246 -1.92 47.02 20.50
CA GLN A 246 -0.84 47.95 20.16
C GLN A 246 0.26 47.27 19.34
N GLY A 247 0.69 46.07 19.72
CA GLY A 247 1.70 45.30 19.00
C GLY A 247 1.25 44.96 17.57
N THR A 248 -0.03 44.65 17.38
CA THR A 248 -0.60 44.38 16.04
C THR A 248 -0.58 45.63 15.16
N LYS A 249 -0.97 46.79 15.71
CA LYS A 249 -0.89 48.08 15.00
C LYS A 249 0.53 48.40 14.55
N GLN A 250 1.52 48.18 15.42
CA GLN A 250 2.93 48.42 15.11
C GLN A 250 3.44 47.49 14.00
N LYS A 251 3.13 46.19 14.06
CA LYS A 251 3.54 45.22 13.03
C LYS A 251 2.95 45.54 11.66
N VAL A 252 1.67 45.91 11.60
CA VAL A 252 1.04 46.28 10.31
C VAL A 252 1.62 47.59 9.76
N LYS A 253 1.92 48.58 10.62
CA LYS A 253 2.64 49.81 10.19
C LYS A 253 4.03 49.51 9.64
N GLN A 254 4.75 48.54 10.22
CA GLN A 254 6.06 48.11 9.72
C GLN A 254 5.97 47.37 8.37
N MET A 255 4.95 46.53 8.19
CA MET A 255 4.69 45.80 6.93
C MET A 255 4.26 46.71 5.77
N ARG A 256 3.75 47.93 6.06
CA ARG A 256 3.33 48.93 5.05
C ARG A 256 4.47 49.84 4.56
N LYS A 257 5.72 49.67 5.02
CA LYS A 257 6.86 50.39 4.43
C LYS A 257 7.24 49.74 3.09
N PRO A 258 7.34 50.48 1.98
CA PRO A 258 7.72 49.91 0.69
C PRO A 258 9.13 49.32 0.74
N ALA A 259 9.33 48.19 0.06
CA ALA A 259 10.58 47.43 -0.04
C ALA A 259 11.69 48.15 -0.84
N SER A 260 11.83 49.47 -0.73
CA SER A 260 12.85 50.28 -1.42
C SER A 260 13.94 50.83 -0.50
N ALA A 261 14.09 50.32 0.74
CA ALA A 261 15.04 50.86 1.72
C ALA A 261 16.16 49.89 2.17
N TYR A 262 16.25 48.68 1.60
CA TYR A 262 17.37 47.75 1.85
C TYR A 262 18.05 47.36 0.54
N ALA A 263 18.74 48.32 -0.07
CA ALA A 263 19.70 48.07 -1.14
C ALA A 263 20.90 49.02 -0.98
N HIS A 264 21.80 48.69 -0.05
CA HIS A 264 23.17 49.21 -0.04
C HIS A 264 24.15 48.22 0.61
N GLY A 265 25.07 47.70 -0.22
CA GLY A 265 26.23 46.86 0.14
C GLY A 265 25.98 45.37 -0.11
N GLN A 266 26.57 44.68 -1.09
CA GLN A 266 27.73 44.92 -1.93
C GLN A 266 27.48 44.34 -3.35
N ARG A 267 28.00 45.04 -4.37
CA ARG A 267 28.02 44.59 -5.76
C ARG A 267 29.18 43.63 -5.99
N LEU A 268 28.94 42.55 -6.74
CA LEU A 268 29.86 42.06 -7.76
C LEU A 268 29.13 42.10 -9.11
N LYS A 269 29.58 43.00 -9.98
CA LYS A 269 29.16 43.12 -11.38
C LYS A 269 30.19 42.39 -12.24
N THR A 270 29.72 41.58 -13.20
CA THR A 270 30.33 41.56 -14.55
C THR A 270 29.33 41.05 -15.60
N SER A 271 29.20 41.84 -16.67
CA SER A 271 28.84 41.51 -18.09
C SER A 271 27.59 40.67 -18.38
N LEU A 272 26.67 41.00 -19.29
CA LEU A 272 26.78 41.73 -20.56
C LEU A 272 25.52 42.60 -20.83
N ARG A 273 25.74 43.79 -21.39
CA ARG A 273 24.77 44.52 -22.22
C ARG A 273 25.02 44.12 -23.68
N MET A 274 23.99 43.72 -24.41
CA MET A 274 23.68 43.99 -25.83
C MET A 274 22.34 43.26 -26.13
N GLY A 275 21.32 43.76 -26.81
CA GLY A 275 21.05 45.07 -27.38
C GLY A 275 19.52 45.29 -27.43
N GLN A 276 19.13 46.57 -27.49
CA GLN A 276 17.78 47.02 -27.76
C GLN A 276 17.73 47.48 -29.22
N GLU A 277 16.95 46.79 -30.05
CA GLU A 277 16.18 47.31 -31.19
C GLU A 277 15.03 46.30 -31.38
N GLY A 278 13.75 46.62 -31.56
CA GLY A 278 13.03 47.86 -31.70
C GLY A 278 11.53 47.55 -31.77
N PHE A 279 10.78 48.57 -32.19
CA PHE A 279 9.39 48.55 -32.66
C PHE A 279 8.23 48.82 -31.69
N LYS A 280 7.49 49.85 -32.11
CA LYS A 280 6.37 50.54 -31.49
C LYS A 280 5.03 49.88 -31.84
N SER A 281 4.11 49.98 -30.88
CA SER A 281 2.66 50.21 -30.99
C SER A 281 1.84 49.58 -32.12
N SER A 282 0.72 48.96 -31.74
CA SER A 282 -0.57 49.25 -32.37
C SER A 282 -1.73 49.18 -31.37
N LYS A 283 -2.68 50.11 -31.54
CA LYS A 283 -3.95 50.25 -30.81
C LYS A 283 -5.07 49.55 -31.59
N ALA A 284 -6.01 48.90 -30.91
CA ALA A 284 -7.43 48.81 -31.30
C ALA A 284 -8.25 48.38 -30.06
N SER A 285 -9.06 49.30 -29.50
CA SER A 285 -10.51 49.43 -29.74
C SER A 285 -11.36 48.36 -29.06
N ARG A 286 -11.89 48.69 -27.88
CA ARG A 286 -12.97 47.99 -27.18
C ARG A 286 -14.33 48.52 -27.66
N THR A 287 -15.25 47.63 -28.01
CA THR A 287 -16.69 47.91 -28.02
C THR A 287 -17.42 46.64 -27.58
N PRO A 288 -18.39 46.69 -26.64
CA PRO A 288 -19.05 45.51 -26.10
C PRO A 288 -20.29 45.13 -26.91
N ILE A 289 -20.44 43.83 -27.21
CA ILE A 289 -21.68 43.26 -27.75
C ILE A 289 -22.58 42.85 -26.58
N ARG A 290 -23.75 43.48 -26.48
CA ARG A 290 -24.90 43.03 -25.71
C ARG A 290 -25.55 41.85 -26.45
N LEU A 291 -25.76 40.73 -25.77
CA LEU A 291 -26.69 39.69 -26.25
C LEU A 291 -28.00 39.81 -25.49
N ALA A 292 -29.06 40.08 -26.23
CA ALA A 292 -30.45 40.05 -25.78
C ALA A 292 -30.94 38.60 -25.77
N ILE A 293 -31.66 38.21 -24.71
CA ILE A 293 -32.48 37.00 -24.67
C ILE A 293 -33.93 37.48 -24.52
N GLY A 294 -34.77 37.14 -25.49
CA GLY A 294 -36.20 37.45 -25.49
C GLY A 294 -37.02 36.24 -25.90
N GLY A 295 -38.05 35.95 -25.08
CA GLY A 295 -39.28 35.18 -25.37
C GLY A 295 -39.12 33.66 -25.50
N GLY A 296 -39.85 32.78 -24.83
CA GLY A 296 -41.10 32.89 -24.08
C GLY A 296 -42.15 31.93 -24.67
N LEU A 297 -42.71 31.04 -23.83
CA LEU A 297 -44.11 30.53 -23.79
C LEU A 297 -44.17 29.30 -22.86
N ALA A 298 -44.79 29.46 -21.68
CA ALA A 298 -46.10 28.91 -21.27
C ALA A 298 -45.97 27.49 -20.66
N GLY A 299 -46.51 27.13 -19.50
CA GLY A 299 -47.54 27.72 -18.65
C GLY A 299 -48.41 26.55 -18.16
N GLY A 300 -48.26 26.14 -16.89
CA GLY A 300 -49.06 25.08 -16.29
C GLY A 300 -48.96 25.08 -14.77
N LYS A 301 -49.99 25.64 -14.11
CA LYS A 301 -50.19 25.60 -12.66
C LYS A 301 -50.89 24.28 -12.29
N MET A 302 -50.51 23.68 -11.16
CA MET A 302 -51.46 22.86 -10.38
C MET A 302 -51.20 22.97 -8.88
N ASN A 303 -52.29 22.88 -8.13
CA ASN A 303 -52.54 23.42 -6.79
C ASN A 303 -52.03 22.57 -5.62
N VAL A 304 -51.89 23.30 -4.51
CA VAL A 304 -51.65 22.92 -3.12
C VAL A 304 -52.80 22.09 -2.51
N ALA A 305 -52.50 21.05 -1.74
CA ALA A 305 -53.21 20.69 -0.49
C ALA A 305 -52.52 19.50 0.23
N GLY A 306 -52.09 19.71 1.48
CA GLY A 306 -51.59 18.64 2.36
C GLY A 306 -51.66 19.09 3.81
N ALA A 307 -52.77 18.77 4.46
CA ALA A 307 -53.16 19.20 5.79
C ALA A 307 -52.36 18.49 6.90
N ALA A 308 -52.06 19.24 7.96
CA ALA A 308 -51.59 18.74 9.24
C ALA A 308 -52.70 17.98 10.00
N ARG A 309 -52.37 16.83 10.60
CA ARG A 309 -53.05 16.31 11.79
C ARG A 309 -52.09 15.48 12.64
N ALA A 310 -51.99 15.87 13.91
CA ALA A 310 -51.31 15.16 14.98
C ALA A 310 -52.06 13.87 15.37
N GLY A 311 -51.34 12.85 15.81
CA GLY A 311 -51.93 11.64 16.40
C GLY A 311 -50.92 10.57 16.82
N SER A 312 -50.70 10.51 18.15
CA SER A 312 -50.34 9.35 18.98
C SER A 312 -49.01 8.60 18.79
N VAL A 313 -48.24 8.70 19.87
CA VAL A 313 -47.21 7.78 20.36
C VAL A 313 -47.71 6.33 20.37
N LEU A 314 -46.97 5.45 19.69
CA LEU A 314 -46.93 4.01 19.95
C LEU A 314 -45.45 3.62 19.97
N GLY A 315 -45.01 3.11 21.11
CA GLY A 315 -43.63 2.70 21.34
C GLY A 315 -43.25 1.56 20.39
N MET A 316 -42.26 1.82 19.54
CA MET A 316 -41.40 0.79 19.00
C MET A 316 -40.10 0.87 19.79
N SER A 317 -39.86 -0.12 20.64
CA SER A 317 -38.48 -0.47 21.00
C SER A 317 -37.76 -0.72 19.67
N LEU A 318 -36.82 0.15 19.31
CA LEU A 318 -35.75 -0.28 18.42
C LEU A 318 -34.91 -1.26 19.26
N GLU A 319 -35.21 -2.55 19.13
CA GLU A 319 -34.14 -3.54 19.22
C GLU A 319 -33.18 -3.20 18.08
N LEU A 320 -32.05 -2.59 18.45
CA LEU A 320 -30.89 -2.53 17.58
C LEU A 320 -30.46 -3.98 17.37
N GLU A 321 -30.92 -4.59 16.28
CA GLU A 321 -30.28 -5.81 15.80
C GLU A 321 -28.79 -5.48 15.56
N PRO A 322 -27.86 -6.29 16.08
CA PRO A 322 -26.46 -6.13 15.76
C PRO A 322 -26.31 -6.26 14.25
N VAL A 323 -25.85 -5.20 13.59
CA VAL A 323 -25.44 -5.26 12.19
C VAL A 323 -24.32 -6.31 12.13
N PRO A 324 -24.47 -7.41 11.36
CA PRO A 324 -23.40 -8.40 11.22
C PRO A 324 -22.17 -7.68 10.67
N TYR A 325 -21.04 -7.85 11.36
CA TYR A 325 -19.79 -7.11 11.12
C TYR A 325 -19.19 -7.34 9.72
N HIS A 326 -19.63 -8.36 8.98
CA HIS A 326 -19.12 -8.68 7.67
C HIS A 326 -20.26 -9.20 6.79
N ARG A 327 -20.77 -8.35 5.90
CA ARG A 327 -21.50 -8.85 4.73
C ARG A 327 -20.45 -9.23 3.69
N LEU A 328 -20.64 -10.36 3.01
CA LEU A 328 -19.78 -10.79 1.92
C LEU A 328 -19.61 -9.65 0.90
N LEU A 329 -18.39 -9.13 0.79
CA LEU A 329 -18.01 -8.16 -0.22
C LEU A 329 -17.79 -8.90 -1.54
N ALA A 330 -18.78 -8.87 -2.42
CA ALA A 330 -18.69 -9.52 -3.73
C ALA A 330 -17.82 -8.70 -4.69
N LEU A 331 -16.91 -9.36 -5.39
CA LEU A 331 -16.03 -8.73 -6.38
C LEU A 331 -16.47 -8.98 -7.83
N GLU A 332 -17.76 -9.28 -7.99
CA GLU A 332 -18.40 -9.36 -9.30
C GLU A 332 -18.25 -8.01 -10.02
N GLY A 333 -17.60 -8.02 -11.20
CA GLY A 333 -17.33 -6.81 -11.97
C GLY A 333 -15.92 -6.21 -11.85
N TYR A 334 -15.02 -6.82 -11.07
CA TYR A 334 -13.60 -6.41 -11.05
C TYR A 334 -12.81 -6.85 -12.30
N GLY A 335 -13.45 -7.50 -13.29
CA GLY A 335 -12.87 -7.73 -14.63
C GLY A 335 -11.63 -8.65 -14.65
N SER A 336 -11.11 -8.91 -15.84
CA SER A 336 -9.79 -9.52 -16.02
C SER A 336 -9.00 -8.79 -17.09
N SER A 337 -7.69 -9.01 -17.13
CA SER A 337 -6.77 -8.28 -18.03
C SER A 337 -6.88 -8.70 -19.50
N GLY A 338 -7.88 -9.53 -19.82
CA GLY A 338 -8.10 -10.09 -21.15
C GLY A 338 -7.26 -11.35 -21.41
N GLY A 339 -7.05 -11.64 -22.69
CA GLY A 339 -6.37 -12.86 -23.16
C GLY A 339 -7.28 -14.09 -23.22
N ASN A 340 -6.76 -15.16 -23.83
CA ASN A 340 -7.49 -16.44 -23.97
C ASN A 340 -6.90 -17.55 -23.07
N GLY A 341 -6.07 -17.19 -22.10
CA GLY A 341 -5.46 -18.15 -21.19
C GLY A 341 -6.49 -18.90 -20.34
N PRO A 342 -6.17 -20.12 -19.89
CA PRO A 342 -7.03 -20.85 -18.97
C PRO A 342 -7.24 -20.05 -17.68
N THR A 343 -8.43 -20.20 -17.08
CA THR A 343 -8.78 -19.61 -15.77
C THR A 343 -8.72 -20.67 -14.67
N GLY A 344 -8.59 -20.23 -13.42
CA GLY A 344 -8.58 -21.12 -12.26
C GLY A 344 -7.31 -21.97 -12.09
N GLY A 345 -7.41 -23.08 -11.37
CA GLY A 345 -6.32 -23.91 -10.86
C GLY A 345 -6.84 -24.96 -9.89
N ILE A 346 -5.96 -25.53 -9.06
CA ILE A 346 -6.39 -26.43 -7.97
C ILE A 346 -7.29 -25.68 -6.99
N GLY A 347 -8.44 -26.25 -6.62
CA GLY A 347 -9.45 -25.59 -5.79
C GLY A 347 -10.59 -24.95 -6.59
N ASP A 348 -10.51 -24.91 -7.92
CA ASP A 348 -11.65 -24.49 -8.74
C ASP A 348 -12.62 -25.63 -9.02
N LYS A 349 -13.87 -25.29 -9.35
CA LYS A 349 -14.93 -26.26 -9.69
C LYS A 349 -14.53 -27.29 -10.76
N GLN A 350 -13.65 -26.90 -11.70
CA GLN A 350 -13.18 -27.77 -12.78
C GLN A 350 -11.98 -28.64 -12.36
N ARG A 351 -11.30 -28.30 -11.27
CA ARG A 351 -10.14 -29.01 -10.71
C ARG A 351 -10.27 -29.09 -9.18
N PRO A 352 -11.34 -29.75 -8.69
CA PRO A 352 -11.62 -29.78 -7.27
C PRO A 352 -10.56 -30.58 -6.51
N VAL A 353 -10.33 -30.22 -5.25
CA VAL A 353 -9.47 -30.98 -4.35
C VAL A 353 -10.19 -32.26 -3.91
N THR A 354 -9.75 -33.41 -4.40
CA THR A 354 -10.39 -34.71 -4.10
C THR A 354 -9.76 -35.48 -2.94
N SER A 355 -8.55 -35.09 -2.52
CA SER A 355 -7.80 -35.67 -1.41
C SER A 355 -6.98 -34.58 -0.71
N PRO A 356 -6.72 -34.68 0.61
CA PRO A 356 -5.91 -33.68 1.31
C PRO A 356 -4.49 -33.61 0.75
N LEU A 357 -3.96 -32.41 0.62
CA LEU A 357 -2.58 -32.15 0.18
C LEU A 357 -1.91 -31.16 1.14
N ALA A 358 -0.59 -31.22 1.25
CA ALA A 358 0.22 -30.23 1.95
C ALA A 358 1.39 -29.76 1.08
N PHE A 359 1.71 -28.47 1.19
CA PHE A 359 2.87 -27.85 0.56
C PHE A 359 3.64 -27.04 1.59
N VAL A 360 4.97 -27.06 1.54
CA VAL A 360 5.81 -26.47 2.57
C VAL A 360 7.00 -25.72 1.96
N THR A 361 7.26 -24.54 2.50
CA THR A 361 8.47 -23.75 2.26
C THR A 361 9.18 -23.47 3.57
N ASP A 362 10.48 -23.75 3.63
CA ASP A 362 11.33 -23.37 4.75
C ASP A 362 11.57 -21.85 4.72
N SER A 363 11.41 -21.17 5.86
CA SER A 363 11.75 -19.75 5.94
C SER A 363 13.25 -19.53 6.15
N LEU A 364 13.95 -20.53 6.71
CA LEU A 364 15.37 -20.48 6.97
C LEU A 364 16.16 -20.46 5.66
N ILE A 365 16.93 -19.39 5.44
CA ILE A 365 17.84 -19.27 4.30
C ILE A 365 19.04 -20.17 4.55
N PRO A 366 19.24 -21.22 3.74
CA PRO A 366 20.25 -22.23 4.03
C PRO A 366 21.64 -21.74 3.65
N SER A 367 22.67 -22.27 4.31
CA SER A 367 24.07 -22.09 3.88
C SER A 367 24.45 -22.98 2.68
N THR A 368 23.59 -23.93 2.31
CA THR A 368 23.77 -24.83 1.16
C THR A 368 22.49 -24.91 0.31
N PRO A 369 22.53 -24.70 -1.03
CA PRO A 369 21.33 -24.60 -1.88
C PRO A 369 20.38 -25.81 -1.86
N ASN A 370 20.85 -27.00 -1.50
CA ASN A 370 20.07 -28.26 -1.61
C ASN A 370 19.35 -28.68 -0.33
N SER A 371 19.28 -27.85 0.72
CA SER A 371 18.73 -28.25 2.02
C SER A 371 17.36 -27.66 2.37
N THR A 372 16.67 -26.97 1.45
CA THR A 372 15.36 -26.36 1.74
C THR A 372 14.21 -26.95 0.95
N ARG A 373 13.06 -27.04 1.61
CA ARG A 373 11.75 -27.23 1.01
C ARG A 373 11.32 -25.90 0.41
N GLN A 374 11.01 -25.89 -0.88
CA GLN A 374 10.59 -24.70 -1.61
C GLN A 374 9.28 -25.01 -2.33
N LEU A 375 8.18 -24.76 -1.64
CA LEU A 375 6.82 -25.16 -2.04
C LEU A 375 6.75 -26.66 -2.38
N ALA A 376 7.49 -27.46 -1.62
CA ALA A 376 7.61 -28.90 -1.81
C ALA A 376 6.38 -29.63 -1.26
N ARG A 377 6.09 -30.84 -1.76
CA ARG A 377 5.02 -31.69 -1.19
C ARG A 377 5.37 -32.08 0.25
N GLY A 378 4.52 -31.70 1.19
CA GLY A 378 4.58 -32.11 2.59
C GLY A 378 3.76 -33.38 2.86
N ILE A 379 3.73 -33.81 4.12
CA ILE A 379 2.82 -34.86 4.60
C ILE A 379 1.42 -34.23 4.72
N PRO A 380 0.40 -34.71 3.98
CA PRO A 380 -0.95 -34.18 4.10
C PRO A 380 -1.54 -34.40 5.50
N PRO A 381 -2.44 -33.52 5.96
CA PRO A 381 -3.18 -33.76 7.19
C PRO A 381 -4.12 -34.96 7.04
N VAL A 382 -4.42 -35.61 8.15
CA VAL A 382 -5.34 -36.73 8.24
C VAL A 382 -6.71 -36.26 8.72
N LEU A 383 -7.77 -36.80 8.13
CA LEU A 383 -9.13 -36.59 8.64
C LEU A 383 -9.34 -37.52 9.85
N LEU A 384 -9.60 -36.95 11.01
CA LEU A 384 -9.91 -37.71 12.22
C LEU A 384 -11.33 -38.27 12.13
N ARG A 385 -11.46 -39.58 12.36
CA ARG A 385 -12.75 -40.28 12.51
C ARG A 385 -12.84 -40.84 13.93
N ASP A 386 -14.02 -40.72 14.55
CA ASP A 386 -14.34 -41.33 15.85
C ASP A 386 -13.42 -40.90 17.02
N ASN A 387 -13.01 -39.63 17.09
CA ASN A 387 -12.16 -39.09 18.18
C ASN A 387 -10.82 -39.83 18.39
N GLN A 388 -10.35 -40.60 17.41
CA GLN A 388 -9.02 -41.21 17.46
C GLN A 388 -7.97 -40.13 17.14
N THR A 389 -7.48 -39.44 18.17
CA THR A 389 -6.24 -38.67 18.03
C THR A 389 -5.12 -39.64 17.68
N GLN A 390 -4.30 -39.31 16.69
CA GLN A 390 -3.15 -40.16 16.43
C GLN A 390 -2.21 -40.04 17.63
N THR A 391 -1.95 -41.16 18.32
CA THR A 391 -0.90 -41.22 19.34
C THR A 391 0.46 -41.22 18.64
N PHE A 392 0.82 -40.07 18.07
CA PHE A 392 2.20 -39.83 17.67
C PHE A 392 2.99 -39.48 18.93
N ASN A 393 4.04 -40.25 19.16
CA ASN A 393 5.08 -39.90 20.12
C ASN A 393 5.90 -38.77 19.48
N CYS A 394 5.41 -37.54 19.55
CA CYS A 394 6.00 -36.39 18.87
C CYS A 394 6.37 -35.31 19.87
N SER A 395 7.55 -34.72 19.69
CA SER A 395 8.02 -33.53 20.40
C SER A 395 7.28 -32.25 19.98
N ALA A 396 6.37 -32.33 19.00
CA ALA A 396 5.61 -31.20 18.51
C ALA A 396 4.63 -30.65 19.56
N VAL A 397 4.51 -29.32 19.61
CA VAL A 397 3.57 -28.61 20.47
C VAL A 397 2.17 -28.72 19.87
N ARG A 398 1.19 -29.17 20.67
CA ARG A 398 -0.20 -29.25 20.21
C ARG A 398 -0.82 -27.87 20.06
N ARG A 399 -1.54 -27.66 18.97
CA ARG A 399 -2.28 -26.42 18.67
C ARG A 399 -3.68 -26.74 18.17
N GLU A 400 -4.67 -26.19 18.84
CA GLU A 400 -6.05 -26.22 18.36
C GLU A 400 -6.32 -25.00 17.48
N VAL A 401 -6.91 -25.24 16.31
CA VAL A 401 -7.32 -24.22 15.36
C VAL A 401 -8.81 -24.40 15.08
N VAL A 402 -9.56 -23.32 15.22
CA VAL A 402 -11.00 -23.28 14.94
C VAL A 402 -11.27 -22.21 13.89
N VAL A 403 -11.86 -22.62 12.77
CA VAL A 403 -12.32 -21.71 11.70
C VAL A 403 -13.84 -21.67 11.73
N ASP A 404 -14.44 -20.49 11.62
CA ASP A 404 -15.90 -20.38 11.46
C ASP A 404 -16.28 -20.53 9.99
N ALA A 405 -16.72 -21.74 9.61
CA ALA A 405 -17.15 -22.05 8.25
C ALA A 405 -18.63 -21.69 7.98
N THR A 406 -19.32 -21.06 8.94
CA THR A 406 -20.69 -20.60 8.76
C THR A 406 -20.72 -19.27 7.99
N GLN A 407 -21.93 -18.82 7.64
CA GLN A 407 -22.11 -17.52 7.01
C GLN A 407 -21.66 -16.34 7.90
N ASN A 408 -21.64 -16.51 9.22
CA ASN A 408 -21.15 -15.47 10.13
C ASN A 408 -19.63 -15.33 10.12
N GLY A 409 -18.92 -16.42 9.81
CA GLY A 409 -17.47 -16.42 9.68
C GLY A 409 -16.98 -15.99 8.29
N ALA A 410 -17.84 -15.94 7.28
CA ALA A 410 -17.49 -15.50 5.94
C ALA A 410 -17.18 -13.99 5.92
N GLN A 411 -16.02 -13.63 5.38
CA GLN A 411 -15.54 -12.24 5.27
C GLN A 411 -15.56 -11.80 3.79
N GLN A 412 -14.46 -11.25 3.28
CA GLN A 412 -14.35 -10.77 1.90
C GLN A 412 -14.09 -11.90 0.88
N GLU A 413 -14.50 -11.66 -0.36
CA GLU A 413 -14.09 -12.48 -1.51
C GLU A 413 -12.66 -12.13 -1.94
N MET A 414 -11.90 -13.13 -2.38
CA MET A 414 -10.51 -12.99 -2.79
C MET A 414 -10.37 -12.83 -4.29
N LEU A 415 -9.61 -11.82 -4.72
CA LEU A 415 -9.30 -11.53 -6.11
C LEU A 415 -8.03 -12.25 -6.56
N GLY A 416 -6.99 -12.25 -5.73
CA GLY A 416 -5.74 -12.97 -5.99
C GLY A 416 -4.52 -12.36 -5.32
N PHE A 417 -3.37 -12.91 -5.67
CA PHE A 417 -2.06 -12.51 -5.16
C PHE A 417 -1.04 -12.44 -6.30
N GLY A 418 0.00 -11.62 -6.17
CA GLY A 418 1.01 -11.49 -7.23
C GLY A 418 2.18 -10.56 -6.90
N ALA A 419 2.71 -9.94 -7.95
CA ALA A 419 3.83 -9.00 -7.93
C ALA A 419 3.63 -7.87 -8.96
N ALA A 420 4.57 -6.92 -9.08
CA ALA A 420 4.48 -5.83 -10.06
C ALA A 420 5.36 -6.02 -11.30
N TRP A 421 4.81 -5.68 -12.47
CA TRP A 421 5.57 -5.44 -13.68
C TRP A 421 6.26 -4.07 -13.60
N THR A 422 7.59 -4.08 -13.71
CA THR A 422 8.44 -2.89 -13.75
C THR A 422 9.27 -2.89 -15.01
N ASP A 423 9.87 -1.75 -15.36
CA ASP A 423 10.80 -1.71 -16.50
C ASP A 423 12.03 -2.61 -16.27
N SER A 424 12.41 -2.83 -15.02
CA SER A 424 13.40 -3.84 -14.63
C SER A 424 13.00 -5.24 -15.09
N ALA A 425 11.79 -5.68 -14.75
CA ALA A 425 11.26 -6.97 -15.19
C ALA A 425 11.18 -7.08 -16.72
N VAL A 426 10.75 -6.00 -17.39
CA VAL A 426 10.71 -5.92 -18.85
C VAL A 426 12.10 -6.07 -19.46
N ALA A 427 13.09 -5.35 -18.94
CA ALA A 427 14.46 -5.35 -19.44
C ALA A 427 15.09 -6.74 -19.31
N VAL A 428 14.99 -7.36 -18.13
CA VAL A 428 15.62 -8.67 -17.92
C VAL A 428 14.89 -9.79 -18.65
N PHE A 429 13.58 -9.69 -18.89
CA PHE A 429 12.87 -10.66 -19.73
C PHE A 429 13.22 -10.51 -21.22
N ASP A 430 13.58 -9.32 -21.68
CA ASP A 430 14.08 -9.11 -23.05
C ASP A 430 15.44 -9.77 -23.30
N GLU A 431 16.22 -10.03 -22.25
CA GLU A 431 17.50 -10.72 -22.34
C GLU A 431 17.35 -12.24 -22.49
N LEU A 432 16.24 -12.81 -21.99
CA LEU A 432 15.99 -14.25 -22.02
C LEU A 432 15.75 -14.77 -23.45
N GLU A 433 16.36 -15.92 -23.75
CA GLU A 433 16.01 -16.69 -24.94
C GLU A 433 14.53 -17.12 -24.91
N ASP A 434 13.88 -17.16 -26.07
CA ASP A 434 12.44 -17.42 -26.21
C ASP A 434 11.92 -18.63 -25.40
N PRO A 435 12.57 -19.81 -25.41
CA PRO A 435 12.09 -20.95 -24.64
C PRO A 435 12.10 -20.69 -23.13
N LEU A 436 13.14 -20.01 -22.65
CA LEU A 436 13.31 -19.73 -21.23
C LEU A 436 12.39 -18.61 -20.77
N ARG A 437 12.16 -17.61 -21.63
CA ARG A 437 11.15 -16.58 -21.44
C ARG A 437 9.74 -17.15 -21.33
N GLN A 438 9.38 -18.10 -22.19
CA GLN A 438 8.10 -18.82 -22.07
C GLN A 438 8.04 -19.63 -20.77
N GLN A 439 9.15 -20.24 -20.35
CA GLN A 439 9.21 -21.02 -19.12
C GLN A 439 9.00 -20.15 -17.87
N VAL A 440 9.69 -19.01 -17.75
CA VAL A 440 9.51 -18.10 -16.60
C VAL A 440 8.10 -17.53 -16.55
N MET A 441 7.51 -17.20 -17.70
CA MET A 441 6.10 -16.74 -17.76
C MET A 441 5.13 -17.83 -17.31
N ASN A 442 5.37 -19.10 -17.68
CA ASN A 442 4.57 -20.23 -17.18
C ASN A 442 4.79 -20.51 -15.69
N ASP A 443 6.00 -20.29 -15.19
CA ASP A 443 6.29 -20.39 -13.76
C ASP A 443 5.55 -19.32 -12.96
N LEU A 444 5.43 -18.09 -13.46
CA LEU A 444 4.73 -17.02 -12.76
C LEU A 444 3.20 -17.14 -12.88
N PHE A 445 2.68 -17.42 -14.07
CA PHE A 445 1.24 -17.28 -14.37
C PHE A 445 0.54 -18.59 -14.74
N GLY A 446 1.28 -19.63 -15.13
CA GLY A 446 0.69 -20.90 -15.52
C GLY A 446 0.00 -21.62 -14.36
N GLN A 447 -1.01 -22.44 -14.67
CA GLN A 447 -1.78 -23.18 -13.64
C GLN A 447 -0.95 -24.22 -12.87
N ASN A 448 0.23 -24.60 -13.39
CA ASN A 448 1.21 -25.46 -12.72
C ASN A 448 2.36 -24.67 -12.06
N GLY A 449 2.46 -23.36 -12.33
CA GLY A 449 3.37 -22.41 -11.71
C GLY A 449 2.72 -21.73 -10.51
N ASN A 450 3.02 -20.46 -10.28
CA ASN A 450 2.44 -19.62 -9.23
C ASN A 450 1.01 -19.18 -9.52
N ASN A 451 0.55 -19.18 -10.77
CA ASN A 451 -0.82 -18.82 -11.11
C ASN A 451 -1.24 -17.46 -10.52
N MET A 452 -0.30 -16.49 -10.50
CA MET A 452 -0.49 -15.15 -9.94
C MET A 452 -1.65 -14.42 -10.63
N GLY A 453 -2.53 -13.80 -9.84
CA GLY A 453 -3.83 -13.31 -10.32
C GLY A 453 -4.19 -11.88 -9.95
N PHE A 454 -3.41 -11.23 -9.06
CA PHE A 454 -3.54 -9.82 -8.73
C PHE A 454 -2.21 -9.15 -9.02
N MET A 455 -2.15 -8.41 -10.13
CA MET A 455 -0.92 -7.89 -10.70
C MET A 455 -0.94 -6.38 -10.77
N ARG A 456 0.22 -5.78 -10.49
CA ARG A 456 0.48 -4.36 -10.58
C ARG A 456 1.38 -4.06 -11.79
N HIS A 457 1.34 -2.84 -12.32
CA HIS A 457 2.40 -2.34 -13.21
C HIS A 457 2.57 -0.83 -13.10
N THR A 458 3.62 -0.32 -13.75
CA THR A 458 3.96 1.10 -13.75
C THR A 458 3.40 1.85 -14.95
N ILE A 459 2.90 3.06 -14.71
CA ILE A 459 2.47 3.99 -15.77
C ILE A 459 3.61 4.99 -15.97
N GLY A 460 4.43 4.77 -16.99
CA GLY A 460 5.73 5.41 -17.15
C GLY A 460 6.79 4.77 -16.24
N SER A 461 7.89 5.48 -16.01
CA SER A 461 9.00 4.96 -15.20
C SER A 461 8.74 5.01 -13.69
N SER A 462 9.47 4.17 -12.96
CA SER A 462 9.50 4.08 -11.50
C SER A 462 10.94 4.17 -10.98
N ASP A 463 11.15 3.86 -9.70
CA ASP A 463 12.47 3.60 -9.16
C ASP A 463 13.14 2.34 -9.76
N LEU A 464 12.35 1.37 -10.22
CA LEU A 464 12.83 0.19 -10.95
C LEU A 464 12.84 0.39 -12.48
N SER A 465 13.28 1.59 -12.89
CA SER A 465 13.51 1.97 -14.28
C SER A 465 14.87 2.64 -14.42
N TYR A 466 15.75 2.13 -15.28
CA TYR A 466 17.05 2.78 -15.51
C TYR A 466 16.91 4.11 -16.25
N ASN A 467 16.11 4.12 -17.31
CA ASN A 467 15.75 5.34 -18.03
C ASN A 467 14.48 5.91 -17.42
N GLN A 468 14.53 7.19 -17.03
CA GLN A 468 13.36 7.90 -16.52
C GLN A 468 12.56 8.51 -17.68
N TYR A 469 11.23 8.34 -17.64
CA TYR A 469 10.33 8.84 -18.66
C TYR A 469 8.88 8.87 -18.17
N SER A 470 8.09 9.78 -18.73
CA SER A 470 6.63 9.70 -18.79
C SER A 470 6.18 9.37 -20.21
N TYR A 471 4.89 9.14 -20.42
CA TYR A 471 4.35 8.98 -21.77
C TYR A 471 4.17 10.29 -22.53
N ASP A 472 4.53 11.43 -21.95
CA ASP A 472 4.40 12.75 -22.61
C ASP A 472 5.52 13.72 -22.18
N ASP A 473 6.77 13.25 -22.31
CA ASP A 473 7.99 14.05 -22.09
C ASP A 473 8.23 14.98 -23.29
N ASN A 474 7.42 16.03 -23.41
CA ASN A 474 7.46 16.95 -24.54
C ASN A 474 8.66 17.94 -24.47
N GLY A 475 9.90 17.47 -24.50
CA GLY A 475 11.10 18.34 -24.42
C GLY A 475 12.41 17.65 -24.83
N PRO A 476 13.58 18.31 -24.67
CA PRO A 476 14.88 17.74 -25.03
C PRO A 476 15.31 16.54 -24.16
N GLY A 477 14.57 16.24 -23.09
CA GLY A 477 14.75 15.07 -22.25
C GLY A 477 13.63 14.95 -21.21
N PHE A 478 13.60 13.82 -20.51
CA PHE A 478 12.52 13.46 -19.58
C PHE A 478 12.27 14.52 -18.47
N ASN A 479 13.32 15.23 -18.04
CA ASN A 479 13.22 16.18 -16.93
C ASN A 479 13.00 17.64 -17.35
N LEU A 480 12.98 17.93 -18.66
CA LEU A 480 12.90 19.29 -19.21
C LEU A 480 11.76 19.42 -20.23
N GLY A 481 10.66 18.71 -20.00
CA GLY A 481 9.48 18.77 -20.87
C GLY A 481 8.88 20.18 -20.93
N GLU A 482 8.55 20.64 -22.13
CA GLU A 482 7.66 21.77 -22.40
C GLU A 482 6.20 21.35 -22.21
N PRO A 483 5.30 22.23 -21.75
CA PRO A 483 3.89 21.89 -21.58
C PRO A 483 3.22 21.41 -22.87
N ASP A 484 2.53 20.27 -22.83
CA ASP A 484 1.62 19.78 -23.88
C ASP A 484 0.21 19.55 -23.32
N PRO A 485 -0.59 20.62 -23.09
CA PRO A 485 -1.91 20.48 -22.49
C PRO A 485 -2.89 19.61 -23.30
N THR A 486 -2.60 19.35 -24.58
CA THR A 486 -3.42 18.55 -25.49
C THR A 486 -3.00 17.08 -25.58
N LEU A 487 -1.84 16.74 -25.01
CA LEU A 487 -1.21 15.42 -25.12
C LEU A 487 -1.03 15.00 -26.58
N ALA A 488 -0.59 15.93 -27.43
CA ALA A 488 -0.35 15.69 -28.85
C ALA A 488 0.85 14.76 -29.09
N ASN A 489 1.80 14.73 -28.15
CA ASN A 489 3.01 13.90 -28.22
C ASN A 489 2.93 12.64 -27.33
N PHE A 490 1.76 12.34 -26.78
CA PHE A 490 1.56 11.15 -25.95
C PHE A 490 1.98 9.88 -26.69
N GLY A 491 2.80 9.05 -26.05
CA GLY A 491 3.20 7.75 -26.56
C GLY A 491 3.83 6.87 -25.48
N LEU A 492 3.54 5.56 -25.54
CA LEU A 492 4.06 4.60 -24.56
C LEU A 492 5.59 4.45 -24.56
N GLY A 493 6.26 4.92 -25.63
CA GLY A 493 7.68 4.72 -25.84
C GLY A 493 8.04 3.23 -25.93
N ARG A 494 9.35 2.93 -25.89
CA ARG A 494 9.84 1.55 -25.99
C ARG A 494 9.41 0.70 -24.79
N TYR A 495 9.68 1.18 -23.57
CA TYR A 495 9.44 0.41 -22.35
C TYR A 495 7.96 0.22 -22.06
N GLY A 496 7.13 1.27 -22.18
CA GLY A 496 5.67 1.14 -21.99
C GLY A 496 5.01 0.22 -23.02
N THR A 497 5.43 0.28 -24.29
CA THR A 497 4.93 -0.66 -25.32
C THR A 497 5.31 -2.09 -24.98
N ARG A 498 6.56 -2.31 -24.57
CA ARG A 498 7.05 -3.65 -24.23
C ARG A 498 6.40 -4.22 -22.97
N MET A 499 6.12 -3.37 -21.98
CA MET A 499 5.34 -3.72 -20.80
C MET A 499 3.92 -4.16 -21.16
N ALA A 500 3.25 -3.45 -22.09
CA ALA A 500 1.95 -3.85 -22.60
C ALA A 500 2.01 -5.20 -23.32
N GLU A 501 3.03 -5.46 -24.13
CA GLU A 501 3.21 -6.77 -24.80
C GLU A 501 3.39 -7.93 -23.80
N TYR A 502 4.18 -7.74 -22.75
CA TYR A 502 4.38 -8.77 -21.72
C TYR A 502 3.13 -9.00 -20.87
N THR A 503 2.39 -7.94 -20.53
CA THR A 503 1.12 -8.06 -19.82
C THR A 503 0.02 -8.71 -20.68
N ALA A 504 0.03 -8.50 -22.00
CA ALA A 504 -0.82 -9.25 -22.92
C ALA A 504 -0.46 -10.74 -22.93
N MET A 505 0.83 -11.07 -23.02
CA MET A 505 1.33 -12.46 -22.96
C MET A 505 0.94 -13.16 -21.65
N MET A 506 0.97 -12.43 -20.52
CA MET A 506 0.46 -12.93 -19.24
C MET A 506 -1.02 -13.32 -19.34
N GLY A 507 -1.87 -12.49 -19.96
CA GLY A 507 -3.29 -12.78 -20.17
C GLY A 507 -3.54 -14.03 -21.04
N ASP A 508 -2.66 -14.32 -22.00
CA ASP A 508 -2.72 -15.53 -22.82
C ASP A 508 -2.31 -16.81 -22.06
N ILE A 509 -1.58 -16.67 -20.95
CA ILE A 509 -1.22 -17.78 -20.07
C ILE A 509 -2.27 -17.96 -18.96
N LYS A 510 -2.91 -16.86 -18.53
CA LYS A 510 -3.92 -16.84 -17.48
C LYS A 510 -4.98 -15.75 -17.75
N GLY A 511 -6.20 -16.16 -18.08
CA GLY A 511 -7.26 -15.25 -18.56
C GLY A 511 -8.05 -14.50 -17.47
N ASP A 512 -7.78 -14.74 -16.19
CA ASP A 512 -8.53 -14.20 -15.04
C ASP A 512 -7.70 -13.30 -14.11
N VAL A 513 -6.59 -12.74 -14.61
CA VAL A 513 -5.74 -11.78 -13.87
C VAL A 513 -6.45 -10.43 -13.70
N PHE A 514 -6.42 -9.86 -12.50
CA PHE A 514 -6.71 -8.43 -12.28
C PHE A 514 -5.41 -7.63 -12.44
N LEU A 515 -5.38 -6.70 -13.39
CA LEU A 515 -4.23 -5.84 -13.64
C LEU A 515 -4.55 -4.38 -13.25
N PHE A 516 -3.78 -3.80 -12.34
CA PHE A 516 -3.89 -2.37 -12.02
C PHE A 516 -2.59 -1.62 -12.31
N GLY A 517 -2.71 -0.32 -12.59
CA GLY A 517 -1.59 0.57 -12.88
C GLY A 517 -1.57 1.82 -12.00
N ALA A 518 -0.38 2.31 -11.69
CA ALA A 518 -0.14 3.57 -10.98
C ALA A 518 1.04 4.33 -11.61
N PRO A 519 0.97 5.66 -11.79
CA PRO A 519 2.14 6.45 -12.14
C PRO A 519 2.96 6.81 -10.89
N TRP A 520 4.28 6.85 -11.01
CA TRP A 520 5.17 7.39 -9.96
C TRP A 520 5.25 8.92 -10.03
N SER A 521 4.98 9.48 -11.19
CA SER A 521 4.87 10.92 -11.40
C SER A 521 4.00 11.19 -12.61
N MET A 522 3.32 12.32 -12.61
CA MET A 522 2.85 12.94 -13.86
C MET A 522 4.06 13.48 -14.65
N PRO A 523 3.91 13.74 -15.97
CA PRO A 523 4.95 14.41 -16.75
C PRO A 523 5.50 15.65 -16.04
N GLY A 524 6.81 15.90 -16.15
CA GLY A 524 7.48 16.96 -15.39
C GLY A 524 6.79 18.32 -15.51
N TRP A 525 6.35 18.68 -16.71
CA TRP A 525 5.66 19.94 -17.00
C TRP A 525 4.29 20.10 -16.32
N MET A 526 3.69 19.02 -15.81
CA MET A 526 2.46 19.07 -15.01
C MET A 526 2.72 19.36 -13.52
N LYS A 527 3.98 19.40 -13.08
CA LYS A 527 4.37 19.60 -11.68
C LYS A 527 4.74 21.05 -11.41
N ASN A 528 4.62 21.49 -10.16
CA ASN A 528 4.90 22.88 -9.76
C ASN A 528 6.37 23.29 -9.99
N ASN A 529 7.31 22.34 -9.98
CA ASN A 529 8.72 22.59 -10.30
C ASN A 529 9.09 22.35 -11.77
N ALA A 530 8.15 21.90 -12.61
CA ALA A 530 8.39 21.48 -13.99
C ALA A 530 9.43 20.35 -14.15
N LEU A 531 9.68 19.53 -13.12
CA LEU A 531 10.68 18.44 -13.14
C LEU A 531 10.01 17.09 -12.90
N PHE A 532 10.25 16.13 -13.79
CA PHE A 532 9.82 14.75 -13.62
C PHE A 532 10.50 14.09 -12.42
N VAL A 533 11.84 14.18 -12.34
CA VAL A 533 12.62 13.84 -11.15
C VAL A 533 13.11 15.13 -10.49
N ALA A 534 12.51 15.49 -9.36
CA ALA A 534 12.91 16.65 -8.57
C ALA A 534 14.26 16.39 -7.88
N PRO A 535 15.13 17.39 -7.71
CA PRO A 535 16.33 17.26 -6.90
C PRO A 535 15.97 17.08 -5.43
N THR A 536 16.80 16.35 -4.69
CA THR A 536 16.73 16.32 -3.22
C THR A 536 17.08 17.71 -2.68
N VAL A 537 16.23 18.27 -1.83
CA VAL A 537 16.45 19.59 -1.22
C VAL A 537 16.91 19.41 0.22
N SER A 538 18.11 19.91 0.56
CA SER A 538 18.74 19.74 1.88
C SER A 538 18.50 20.90 2.86
N ASP A 539 17.97 22.03 2.40
CA ASP A 539 17.65 23.20 3.25
C ASP A 539 16.20 23.12 3.72
N TYR A 540 16.00 22.61 4.93
CA TYR A 540 14.71 22.31 5.57
C TYR A 540 13.98 23.52 6.19
N SER A 541 14.37 24.75 5.84
CA SER A 541 13.97 25.96 6.59
C SER A 541 12.46 26.29 6.58
N THR A 542 11.64 25.78 5.64
CA THR A 542 10.16 25.89 5.70
C THR A 542 9.41 24.67 5.14
N SER A 543 8.71 23.92 6.00
CA SER A 543 8.01 22.66 5.67
C SER A 543 7.06 22.74 4.46
N THR A 544 6.45 23.90 4.21
CA THR A 544 5.53 24.10 3.08
C THR A 544 6.25 24.14 1.73
N HIS A 545 7.47 24.67 1.65
CA HIS A 545 8.18 24.78 0.37
C HIS A 545 8.49 23.39 -0.23
N PHE A 546 8.71 22.36 0.59
CA PHE A 546 9.01 20.99 0.12
C PHE A 546 7.83 20.28 -0.51
N LEU A 547 6.66 20.37 0.14
CA LEU A 547 5.41 19.79 -0.37
C LEU A 547 5.05 20.41 -1.73
N TRP A 548 5.13 21.74 -1.84
CA TRP A 548 4.84 22.42 -3.10
C TRP A 548 5.90 22.20 -4.17
N ASN A 549 7.17 22.00 -3.81
CA ASN A 549 8.26 21.82 -4.79
C ASN A 549 8.03 20.59 -5.68
N ASN A 550 7.62 19.45 -5.14
CA ASN A 550 7.46 18.22 -5.92
C ASN A 550 5.99 17.75 -5.97
N SER A 551 5.05 18.66 -6.22
CA SER A 551 3.61 18.38 -6.27
C SER A 551 3.02 18.57 -7.66
N LEU A 552 1.88 17.91 -7.90
CA LEU A 552 1.02 18.22 -9.04
C LEU A 552 0.65 19.70 -9.02
N ASN A 553 0.70 20.37 -10.17
CA ASN A 553 0.11 21.69 -10.32
C ASN A 553 -1.39 21.52 -10.69
N PRO A 554 -2.33 22.01 -9.85
CA PRO A 554 -3.78 21.85 -10.09
C PRO A 554 -4.29 22.43 -11.41
N ASP A 555 -3.57 23.39 -12.02
CA ASP A 555 -3.92 23.95 -13.33
C ASP A 555 -3.87 22.89 -14.44
N TYR A 556 -3.05 21.84 -14.27
CA TYR A 556 -2.91 20.74 -15.23
C TYR A 556 -3.78 19.51 -14.91
N ILE A 557 -4.68 19.57 -13.91
CA ILE A 557 -5.62 18.47 -13.63
C ILE A 557 -6.37 17.99 -14.89
N PRO A 558 -6.90 18.85 -15.78
CA PRO A 558 -7.54 18.37 -17.01
C PRO A 558 -6.61 17.53 -17.90
N SER A 559 -5.34 17.91 -18.01
CA SER A 559 -4.33 17.17 -18.77
C SER A 559 -3.93 15.87 -18.08
N ALA A 560 -3.81 15.86 -16.75
CA ALA A 560 -3.55 14.66 -15.97
C ALA A 560 -4.67 13.60 -16.11
N ILE A 561 -5.94 14.03 -16.12
CA ILE A 561 -7.09 13.15 -16.36
C ILE A 561 -6.99 12.52 -17.77
N GLN A 562 -6.66 13.32 -18.78
CA GLN A 562 -6.48 12.81 -20.15
C GLN A 562 -5.27 11.88 -20.27
N TYR A 563 -4.19 12.13 -19.54
CA TYR A 563 -2.97 11.31 -19.55
C TYR A 563 -3.29 9.90 -19.03
N LEU A 564 -3.96 9.81 -17.88
CA LEU A 564 -4.36 8.53 -17.29
C LEU A 564 -5.32 7.77 -18.21
N THR A 565 -6.30 8.44 -18.82
CA THR A 565 -7.27 7.77 -19.71
C THR A 565 -6.67 7.35 -21.05
N ARG A 566 -5.75 8.14 -21.63
CA ARG A 566 -5.00 7.77 -22.84
C ARG A 566 -4.08 6.57 -22.61
N TYR A 567 -3.49 6.45 -21.43
CA TYR A 567 -2.72 5.26 -21.06
C TYR A 567 -3.59 4.00 -21.08
N VAL A 568 -4.78 4.05 -20.48
CA VAL A 568 -5.73 2.92 -20.49
C VAL A 568 -6.09 2.53 -21.92
N ASP A 569 -6.40 3.52 -22.76
CA ASP A 569 -6.75 3.29 -24.16
C ASP A 569 -5.56 2.72 -24.95
N ALA A 570 -4.34 3.21 -24.72
CA ALA A 570 -3.14 2.72 -25.39
C ALA A 570 -2.78 1.28 -25.00
N PHE A 571 -2.97 0.88 -23.75
CA PHE A 571 -2.81 -0.52 -23.32
C PHE A 571 -3.87 -1.42 -23.95
N LYS A 572 -5.11 -0.93 -24.05
CA LYS A 572 -6.20 -1.64 -24.73
C LYS A 572 -5.90 -1.86 -26.21
N ASP A 573 -5.28 -0.91 -26.89
CA ASP A 573 -4.84 -1.04 -28.28
C ASP A 573 -3.74 -2.10 -28.46
N GLN A 574 -2.99 -2.41 -27.38
CA GLN A 574 -2.02 -3.52 -27.33
C GLN A 574 -2.64 -4.85 -26.87
N GLY A 575 -3.98 -4.91 -26.71
CA GLY A 575 -4.70 -6.11 -26.30
C GLY A 575 -4.75 -6.34 -24.78
N VAL A 576 -4.40 -5.33 -23.97
CA VAL A 576 -4.40 -5.42 -22.51
C VAL A 576 -5.59 -4.67 -21.93
N ILE A 577 -6.40 -5.35 -21.11
CA ILE A 577 -7.44 -4.67 -20.35
C ILE A 577 -6.85 -4.26 -19.00
N VAL A 578 -6.75 -2.96 -18.74
CA VAL A 578 -6.44 -2.47 -17.39
C VAL A 578 -7.71 -2.54 -16.56
N ASN A 579 -7.67 -3.15 -15.38
CA ASN A 579 -8.84 -3.34 -14.52
C ASN A 579 -8.92 -2.30 -13.41
N GLY A 580 -7.78 -1.82 -12.91
CA GLY A 580 -7.70 -0.83 -11.84
C GLY A 580 -6.69 0.28 -12.12
N LEU A 581 -6.89 1.45 -11.52
CA LEU A 581 -6.00 2.59 -11.63
C LEU A 581 -5.96 3.38 -10.32
N SER A 582 -4.77 3.71 -9.82
CA SER A 582 -4.57 4.77 -8.82
C SER A 582 -4.05 6.04 -9.52
N ALA A 583 -4.38 7.22 -8.99
CA ALA A 583 -3.96 8.48 -9.61
C ALA A 583 -2.45 8.76 -9.45
N GLN A 584 -1.82 8.14 -8.46
CA GLN A 584 -0.43 8.37 -8.06
C GLN A 584 0.00 7.24 -7.11
N ASN A 585 1.15 6.64 -7.36
CA ASN A 585 1.86 5.79 -6.40
C ASN A 585 2.36 6.65 -5.23
N GLU A 586 2.11 6.24 -3.99
CA GLU A 586 2.60 6.90 -2.78
C GLU A 586 2.40 8.43 -2.80
N PRO A 587 1.16 8.95 -2.91
CA PRO A 587 0.89 10.38 -3.09
C PRO A 587 1.39 11.30 -1.97
N LEU A 588 1.84 10.76 -0.82
CA LEU A 588 2.45 11.52 0.26
C LEU A 588 3.98 11.44 0.25
N ASN A 589 4.57 10.66 -0.65
CA ASN A 589 5.99 10.66 -0.92
C ASN A 589 6.30 11.82 -1.89
N TYR A 590 7.04 12.82 -1.40
CA TYR A 590 7.37 14.02 -2.16
C TYR A 590 8.88 14.28 -2.21
N ILE A 591 9.68 13.39 -1.61
CA ILE A 591 11.12 13.57 -1.45
C ILE A 591 11.78 13.39 -2.83
N GLY A 592 12.34 14.48 -3.35
CA GLY A 592 13.10 14.45 -4.60
C GLY A 592 14.36 13.58 -4.49
N GLY A 593 14.93 13.20 -5.63
CA GLY A 593 15.97 12.17 -5.74
C GLY A 593 15.43 10.84 -6.24
N THR A 594 14.13 10.70 -6.44
CA THR A 594 13.57 9.58 -7.20
C THR A 594 12.32 10.04 -7.93
N THR A 595 11.76 9.19 -8.79
CA THR A 595 10.51 9.47 -9.48
C THR A 595 9.37 9.37 -8.47
N THR A 596 8.86 10.53 -8.08
CA THR A 596 7.78 10.64 -7.10
C THR A 596 7.05 11.98 -7.25
N MET A 597 5.83 12.08 -6.73
CA MET A 597 5.03 13.31 -6.76
C MET A 597 4.04 13.35 -5.61
N TYR A 598 4.01 14.49 -4.92
CA TYR A 598 2.94 14.80 -3.98
C TYR A 598 1.60 15.01 -4.71
N LEU A 599 0.55 14.33 -4.25
CA LEU A 599 -0.82 14.56 -4.67
C LEU A 599 -1.70 14.69 -3.43
N ASP A 600 -2.28 15.87 -3.20
CA ASP A 600 -3.20 16.08 -2.09
C ASP A 600 -4.49 15.25 -2.28
N SER A 601 -5.05 14.72 -1.21
CA SER A 601 -6.34 14.00 -1.20
C SER A 601 -7.49 14.81 -1.83
N VAL A 602 -7.50 16.14 -1.68
CA VAL A 602 -8.50 17.04 -2.26
C VAL A 602 -8.31 17.14 -3.78
N ASP A 603 -7.07 17.16 -4.26
CA ASP A 603 -6.78 17.16 -5.70
C ASP A 603 -7.09 15.80 -6.32
N GLN A 604 -6.79 14.69 -5.65
CA GLN A 604 -7.21 13.35 -6.09
C GLN A 604 -8.74 13.25 -6.19
N ALA A 605 -9.48 13.74 -5.19
CA ALA A 605 -10.94 13.82 -5.25
C ALA A 605 -11.43 14.75 -6.38
N SER A 606 -10.77 15.90 -6.56
CA SER A 606 -11.05 16.86 -7.63
C SER A 606 -10.90 16.24 -9.01
N MET A 607 -9.86 15.41 -9.24
CA MET A 607 -9.68 14.68 -10.49
C MET A 607 -10.88 13.76 -10.80
N LEU A 608 -11.38 13.05 -9.79
CA LEU A 608 -12.53 12.15 -9.93
C LEU A 608 -13.80 12.90 -10.31
N VAL A 609 -14.19 13.92 -9.53
CA VAL A 609 -15.42 14.67 -9.77
C VAL A 609 -15.36 15.54 -11.04
N ARG A 610 -14.16 15.88 -11.52
CA ARG A 610 -13.97 16.62 -12.77
C ARG A 610 -13.94 15.73 -14.01
N GLY A 611 -14.08 14.42 -13.86
CA GLY A 611 -14.36 13.50 -14.96
C GLY A 611 -13.60 12.19 -14.94
N LEU A 612 -12.53 12.04 -14.15
CA LEU A 612 -11.74 10.80 -14.15
C LEU A 612 -12.59 9.59 -13.76
N GLY A 613 -13.42 9.70 -12.72
CA GLY A 613 -14.27 8.59 -12.26
C GLY A 613 -15.17 8.05 -13.37
N GLY A 614 -15.98 8.94 -13.96
CA GLY A 614 -16.85 8.58 -15.08
C GLY A 614 -16.11 8.01 -16.30
N LEU A 615 -14.97 8.60 -16.68
CA LEU A 615 -14.17 8.13 -17.82
C LEU A 615 -13.54 6.75 -17.57
N LEU A 616 -13.19 6.42 -16.33
CA LEU A 616 -12.72 5.08 -15.96
C LEU A 616 -13.87 4.08 -16.02
N HIS A 617 -15.06 4.40 -15.50
CA HIS A 617 -16.23 3.51 -15.56
C HIS A 617 -16.69 3.23 -16.99
N GLU A 618 -16.65 4.21 -17.89
CA GLU A 618 -16.91 4.01 -19.32
C GLU A 618 -15.98 2.97 -19.95
N ARG A 619 -14.76 2.84 -19.41
CA ARG A 619 -13.74 1.87 -19.84
C ARG A 619 -13.78 0.56 -19.05
N GLY A 620 -14.64 0.45 -18.05
CA GLY A 620 -14.69 -0.70 -17.13
C GLY A 620 -13.49 -0.76 -16.17
N VAL A 621 -12.83 0.37 -15.92
CA VAL A 621 -11.68 0.48 -15.01
C VAL A 621 -12.14 0.96 -13.64
N LYS A 622 -11.60 0.35 -12.58
CA LYS A 622 -11.85 0.67 -11.18
C LYS A 622 -10.88 1.74 -10.69
N PHE A 623 -11.38 2.76 -10.00
CA PHE A 623 -10.49 3.69 -9.32
C PHE A 623 -10.10 3.18 -7.93
N MET A 624 -8.80 3.14 -7.65
CA MET A 624 -8.23 2.72 -6.38
C MET A 624 -7.65 3.96 -5.67
N ALA A 625 -8.26 4.38 -4.56
CA ALA A 625 -7.83 5.54 -3.81
C ALA A 625 -6.57 5.26 -2.97
N TYR A 626 -5.82 6.32 -2.71
CA TYR A 626 -4.64 6.37 -1.84
C TYR A 626 -3.36 5.71 -2.39
N ASP A 627 -3.20 4.39 -2.34
CA ASP A 627 -2.01 3.67 -2.84
C ASP A 627 -0.72 4.05 -2.08
N HIS A 628 -0.79 3.97 -0.74
CA HIS A 628 0.34 4.28 0.16
C HIS A 628 0.17 3.62 1.54
N ASN A 629 1.03 3.96 2.51
CA ASN A 629 1.19 3.24 3.77
C ASN A 629 0.00 3.34 4.72
N THR A 630 -0.15 2.35 5.60
CA THR A 630 -1.21 2.25 6.61
C THR A 630 -1.19 3.36 7.68
N ASP A 631 -0.25 4.30 7.64
CA ASP A 631 -0.05 5.36 8.64
C ASP A 631 -0.91 6.62 8.41
N GLN A 632 -1.48 6.82 7.22
CA GLN A 632 -2.36 7.97 6.90
C GLN A 632 -3.76 7.55 6.42
N PRO A 633 -4.54 6.82 7.22
CA PRO A 633 -5.89 6.35 6.84
C PRO A 633 -6.90 7.48 6.56
N VAL A 634 -6.59 8.70 7.02
CA VAL A 634 -7.41 9.90 6.72
C VAL A 634 -7.38 10.25 5.23
N TYR A 635 -6.32 9.92 4.49
CA TYR A 635 -6.22 10.25 3.06
C TYR A 635 -7.32 9.57 2.24
N PRO A 636 -7.45 8.23 2.19
CA PRO A 636 -8.50 7.58 1.42
C PRO A 636 -9.90 7.98 1.91
N ALA A 637 -10.09 8.17 3.22
CA ALA A 637 -11.35 8.67 3.77
C ALA A 637 -11.73 10.05 3.21
N ARG A 638 -10.77 10.98 3.09
CA ARG A 638 -10.99 12.31 2.48
C ARG A 638 -11.31 12.21 0.99
N VAL A 639 -10.66 11.31 0.25
CA VAL A 639 -10.94 11.10 -1.17
C VAL A 639 -12.38 10.59 -1.36
N ILE A 640 -12.79 9.59 -0.57
CA ILE A 640 -14.16 9.07 -0.57
C ILE A 640 -15.17 10.16 -0.19
N GLN A 641 -14.90 10.98 0.82
CA GLN A 641 -15.77 12.09 1.20
C GLN A 641 -15.87 13.17 0.11
N GLY A 642 -14.77 13.45 -0.59
CA GLY A 642 -14.71 14.49 -1.61
C GLY A 642 -15.29 14.07 -2.96
N ALA A 643 -15.19 12.78 -3.31
CA ALA A 643 -15.58 12.25 -4.63
C ALA A 643 -16.81 11.34 -4.59
N GLY A 644 -17.20 10.82 -3.42
CA GLY A 644 -18.26 9.84 -3.27
C GLY A 644 -17.81 8.41 -3.58
N THR A 645 -18.46 7.42 -2.97
CA THR A 645 -18.18 5.99 -3.20
C THR A 645 -18.59 5.54 -4.60
N GLU A 646 -19.41 6.31 -5.30
CA GLU A 646 -19.72 6.10 -6.71
C GLU A 646 -18.51 6.34 -7.62
N ASN A 647 -17.50 7.10 -7.20
CA ASN A 647 -16.27 7.38 -7.96
C ASN A 647 -15.03 6.69 -7.39
N VAL A 648 -15.12 6.08 -6.21
CA VAL A 648 -14.03 5.36 -5.55
C VAL A 648 -14.42 3.90 -5.40
N ASP A 649 -13.92 3.06 -6.28
CA ASP A 649 -14.27 1.63 -6.32
C ASP A 649 -13.52 0.82 -5.26
N ALA A 650 -12.27 1.17 -4.94
CA ALA A 650 -11.45 0.45 -3.97
C ALA A 650 -10.44 1.36 -3.23
N ILE A 651 -9.83 0.84 -2.16
CA ILE A 651 -8.72 1.48 -1.44
C ILE A 651 -7.45 0.62 -1.61
N ALA A 652 -6.33 1.29 -1.90
CA ALA A 652 -5.03 0.67 -2.07
C ALA A 652 -4.08 1.05 -0.92
N TRP A 653 -3.34 0.05 -0.41
CA TRP A 653 -2.45 0.16 0.75
C TRP A 653 -1.07 -0.42 0.48
N HIS A 654 -0.05 0.16 1.11
CA HIS A 654 1.32 -0.34 1.15
C HIS A 654 1.72 -0.74 2.59
N CYS A 655 2.75 -1.58 2.73
CA CYS A 655 3.21 -2.08 4.04
C CYS A 655 4.53 -1.48 4.56
N TYR A 656 4.91 -0.28 4.10
CA TYR A 656 6.20 0.35 4.50
C TYR A 656 6.12 1.21 5.77
N GLN A 657 4.98 1.26 6.47
CA GLN A 657 4.88 1.97 7.74
C GLN A 657 5.91 1.44 8.74
N SER A 658 6.60 2.36 9.42
CA SER A 658 7.59 2.09 10.46
C SER A 658 7.03 2.35 11.87
N PRO A 659 7.42 1.57 12.90
CA PRO A 659 8.35 0.43 12.85
C PRO A 659 7.76 -0.82 12.20
N VAL A 660 6.43 -0.92 12.14
CA VAL A 660 5.67 -2.04 11.56
C VAL A 660 4.36 -1.51 10.98
N ALA A 661 3.82 -2.17 9.93
CA ALA A 661 2.51 -1.81 9.39
C ALA A 661 1.37 -2.14 10.37
N ASP A 662 0.49 -1.17 10.59
CA ASP A 662 -0.75 -1.37 11.36
C ASP A 662 -1.91 -1.70 10.42
N TYR A 663 -2.20 -2.99 10.28
CA TYR A 663 -3.29 -3.46 9.42
C TYR A 663 -4.69 -3.22 10.01
N ALA A 664 -4.82 -2.90 11.30
CA ALA A 664 -6.12 -2.63 11.92
C ALA A 664 -6.81 -1.38 11.33
N VAL A 665 -6.05 -0.51 10.66
CA VAL A 665 -6.64 0.65 9.96
C VAL A 665 -7.56 0.24 8.81
N LEU A 666 -7.36 -0.96 8.23
CA LEU A 666 -8.28 -1.49 7.22
C LEU A 666 -9.65 -1.81 7.85
N ASP A 667 -9.70 -2.27 9.11
CA ASP A 667 -10.97 -2.49 9.82
C ASP A 667 -11.71 -1.17 10.04
N ASP A 668 -10.99 -0.11 10.40
CA ASP A 668 -11.55 1.23 10.58
C ASP A 668 -12.12 1.78 9.26
N LEU A 669 -11.40 1.57 8.15
CA LEU A 669 -11.88 1.99 6.83
C LEU A 669 -13.03 1.12 6.31
N HIS A 670 -13.06 -0.17 6.64
CA HIS A 670 -14.20 -1.03 6.35
C HIS A 670 -15.44 -0.54 7.11
N GLN A 671 -15.32 -0.14 8.38
CA GLN A 671 -16.44 0.46 9.11
C GLN A 671 -16.89 1.80 8.50
N PHE A 672 -15.94 2.59 7.99
CA PHE A 672 -16.23 3.86 7.34
C PHE A 672 -16.91 3.71 5.97
N SER A 673 -16.46 2.75 5.16
CA SER A 673 -17.00 2.46 3.81
C SER A 673 -17.11 0.94 3.59
N PRO A 674 -18.16 0.29 4.12
CA PRO A 674 -18.27 -1.18 4.16
C PRO A 674 -18.29 -1.86 2.80
N GLU A 675 -18.77 -1.16 1.77
CA GLU A 675 -18.92 -1.69 0.40
C GLU A 675 -17.68 -1.41 -0.48
N THR A 676 -16.66 -0.72 0.05
CA THR A 676 -15.43 -0.42 -0.69
C THR A 676 -14.35 -1.45 -0.36
N PRO A 677 -14.02 -2.38 -1.27
CA PRO A 677 -12.97 -3.36 -1.03
C PRO A 677 -11.60 -2.70 -0.92
N GLN A 678 -10.70 -3.39 -0.23
CA GLN A 678 -9.37 -2.91 0.08
C GLN A 678 -8.33 -3.90 -0.46
N PHE A 679 -7.16 -3.41 -0.87
CA PHE A 679 -6.09 -4.23 -1.44
C PHE A 679 -4.74 -3.79 -0.90
N MET A 680 -3.86 -4.76 -0.65
CA MET A 680 -2.44 -4.50 -0.40
C MET A 680 -1.73 -4.44 -1.75
N THR A 681 -1.51 -3.25 -2.26
CA THR A 681 -1.03 -3.03 -3.63
C THR A 681 0.48 -3.08 -3.75
N GLU A 682 1.21 -2.87 -2.67
CA GLU A 682 2.67 -2.91 -2.70
C GLU A 682 3.32 -3.27 -1.36
N CYS A 683 4.27 -4.20 -1.43
CA CYS A 683 5.15 -4.60 -0.35
C CYS A 683 6.50 -5.02 -0.92
N SER A 684 7.62 -4.66 -0.29
CA SER A 684 8.95 -5.09 -0.75
C SER A 684 9.68 -5.86 0.33
N ASN A 685 10.28 -6.98 -0.06
CA ASN A 685 11.23 -7.73 0.76
C ASN A 685 12.65 -7.28 0.43
N THR A 686 13.61 -7.58 1.31
CA THR A 686 15.04 -7.42 1.05
C THR A 686 15.75 -8.77 1.09
N ALA A 687 16.94 -8.84 0.47
CA ALA A 687 17.71 -10.07 0.47
C ALA A 687 18.05 -10.52 1.91
N ALA A 688 17.62 -11.74 2.26
CA ALA A 688 17.87 -12.29 3.59
C ALA A 688 19.27 -12.90 3.70
N THR A 689 19.85 -12.77 4.89
CA THR A 689 21.18 -13.31 5.20
C THR A 689 21.11 -14.83 5.35
N VAL A 690 22.15 -15.53 4.89
CA VAL A 690 22.31 -16.96 5.17
C VAL A 690 22.21 -17.23 6.67
N GLY A 691 21.37 -18.18 7.06
CA GLY A 691 21.12 -18.56 8.45
C GLY A 691 20.02 -17.74 9.14
N SER A 692 19.43 -16.73 8.48
CA SER A 692 18.23 -16.06 8.97
C SER A 692 16.96 -16.68 8.43
N THR A 693 15.83 -16.43 9.07
CA THR A 693 14.51 -16.73 8.51
C THR A 693 14.01 -15.56 7.65
N ASN A 694 13.17 -15.84 6.66
CA ASN A 694 12.47 -14.83 5.87
C ASN A 694 11.01 -15.25 5.70
N TYR A 695 10.10 -14.49 6.28
CA TYR A 695 8.65 -14.69 6.17
C TYR A 695 7.95 -13.50 5.52
N TRP A 696 8.70 -12.56 4.94
CA TRP A 696 8.20 -11.21 4.72
C TRP A 696 6.93 -11.17 3.87
N VAL A 697 6.84 -11.98 2.81
CA VAL A 697 5.61 -12.12 2.01
C VAL A 697 4.44 -12.59 2.88
N ALA A 698 4.60 -13.69 3.63
CA ALA A 698 3.53 -14.22 4.48
C ALA A 698 3.16 -13.24 5.61
N GLN A 699 4.14 -12.50 6.13
CA GLN A 699 3.96 -11.52 7.18
C GLN A 699 3.16 -10.29 6.75
N ASN A 700 3.15 -9.98 5.45
CA ASN A 700 2.37 -8.87 4.92
C ASN A 700 1.08 -9.33 4.23
N PHE A 701 1.03 -10.56 3.71
CA PHE A 701 -0.18 -11.11 3.08
C PHE A 701 -1.20 -11.62 4.10
N ILE A 702 -0.78 -12.35 5.15
CA ILE A 702 -1.75 -12.93 6.09
C ILE A 702 -2.49 -11.84 6.87
N PRO A 703 -1.82 -10.87 7.55
CA PRO A 703 -2.53 -9.88 8.34
C PRO A 703 -3.40 -8.96 7.49
N SER A 704 -2.93 -8.52 6.31
CA SER A 704 -3.74 -7.66 5.43
C SER A 704 -5.06 -8.33 5.04
N VAL A 705 -5.06 -9.62 4.72
CA VAL A 705 -6.28 -10.38 4.41
C VAL A 705 -7.13 -10.60 5.67
N GLN A 706 -6.52 -10.90 6.82
CA GLN A 706 -7.25 -10.99 8.09
C GLN A 706 -8.01 -9.70 8.45
N HIS A 707 -7.50 -8.55 7.98
CA HIS A 707 -8.11 -7.22 8.15
C HIS A 707 -8.91 -6.73 6.92
N GLY A 708 -9.32 -7.64 6.03
CA GLY A 708 -10.30 -7.33 4.98
C GLY A 708 -9.71 -7.02 3.60
N ALA A 709 -8.40 -7.14 3.38
CA ALA A 709 -7.84 -7.02 2.05
C ALA A 709 -8.28 -8.18 1.15
N SER A 710 -8.75 -7.86 -0.06
CA SER A 710 -9.22 -8.82 -1.05
C SER A 710 -8.12 -9.32 -2.01
N GLY A 711 -6.89 -8.86 -1.82
CA GLY A 711 -5.74 -9.29 -2.59
C GLY A 711 -4.47 -8.57 -2.15
N ALA A 712 -3.32 -9.16 -2.45
CA ALA A 712 -2.02 -8.60 -2.09
C ALA A 712 -0.97 -8.80 -3.19
N SER A 713 -0.14 -7.77 -3.42
CA SER A 713 0.97 -7.81 -4.38
C SER A 713 2.29 -7.43 -3.72
N MET A 714 3.33 -8.18 -4.02
CA MET A 714 4.70 -7.72 -3.77
C MET A 714 5.11 -6.71 -4.85
N TRP A 715 6.14 -5.91 -4.59
CA TRP A 715 6.65 -4.93 -5.53
C TRP A 715 7.44 -5.64 -6.64
N VAL A 716 8.57 -6.26 -6.30
CA VAL A 716 9.55 -6.66 -7.30
C VAL A 716 9.27 -8.06 -7.86
N MET A 717 8.85 -8.13 -9.12
CA MET A 717 8.66 -9.42 -9.80
C MET A 717 9.97 -9.99 -10.33
N ALA A 718 10.77 -9.21 -11.06
CA ALA A 718 12.02 -9.68 -11.65
C ALA A 718 13.07 -8.58 -11.78
N THR A 719 14.34 -8.94 -11.54
CA THR A 719 15.56 -8.13 -11.73
C THR A 719 16.72 -9.03 -12.14
N ASP A 720 17.89 -8.45 -12.42
CA ASP A 720 19.18 -9.16 -12.46
C ASP A 720 19.68 -9.44 -11.03
N GLU A 721 20.76 -10.23 -10.88
CA GLU A 721 21.36 -10.53 -9.56
C GLU A 721 21.90 -9.32 -8.80
N ASN A 722 22.06 -8.19 -9.47
CA ASN A 722 22.51 -6.94 -8.86
C ASN A 722 21.33 -6.03 -8.45
N PHE A 723 20.10 -6.58 -8.43
CA PHE A 723 18.86 -5.87 -8.12
C PHE A 723 18.59 -4.72 -9.10
N GLY A 724 18.94 -4.92 -10.37
CA GLY A 724 18.76 -3.96 -11.46
C GLY A 724 18.06 -4.56 -12.69
N PRO A 725 17.90 -3.77 -13.77
CA PRO A 725 18.22 -2.35 -13.84
C PRO A 725 17.29 -1.51 -12.96
N ARG A 726 17.81 -0.41 -12.40
CA ARG A 726 17.10 0.52 -11.51
C ARG A 726 17.50 1.97 -11.78
N SER A 727 16.74 2.90 -11.22
CA SER A 727 16.95 4.34 -11.36
C SER A 727 18.34 4.76 -10.87
N PRO A 728 19.06 5.61 -11.62
CA PRO A 728 20.32 6.19 -11.16
C PRO A 728 20.12 7.30 -10.14
N TYR A 729 18.88 7.73 -9.88
CA TYR A 729 18.58 8.84 -8.98
C TYR A 729 18.35 8.36 -7.54
N GLY A 730 17.87 7.14 -7.33
CA GLY A 730 17.57 6.57 -6.02
C GLY A 730 16.42 5.57 -6.08
N GLY A 731 15.88 5.21 -4.91
CA GLY A 731 14.84 4.19 -4.75
C GLY A 731 15.42 2.86 -4.30
N CYS A 732 14.70 1.74 -4.51
CA CYS A 732 15.13 0.49 -3.91
C CYS A 732 16.37 -0.10 -4.60
N ASP A 733 17.41 -0.39 -3.81
CA ASP A 733 18.69 -0.92 -4.29
C ASP A 733 18.93 -2.40 -3.94
N THR A 734 18.10 -2.95 -3.05
CA THR A 734 18.25 -4.28 -2.44
C THR A 734 16.92 -5.03 -2.34
N CYS A 735 15.88 -4.57 -3.04
CA CYS A 735 14.56 -5.21 -3.02
C CYS A 735 14.62 -6.56 -3.72
N LEU A 736 14.28 -7.62 -2.98
CA LEU A 736 14.34 -8.99 -3.46
C LEU A 736 13.24 -9.24 -4.50
N PRO A 737 13.56 -9.68 -5.73
CA PRO A 737 12.55 -10.06 -6.72
C PRO A 737 12.00 -11.45 -6.45
N SER A 738 10.90 -11.83 -7.12
CA SER A 738 10.52 -13.25 -7.26
C SER A 738 11.49 -14.03 -8.15
N ILE A 739 11.99 -13.39 -9.22
CA ILE A 739 12.88 -14.00 -10.21
C ILE A 739 14.15 -13.16 -10.35
N PHE A 740 15.31 -13.81 -10.24
CA PHE A 740 16.55 -13.26 -10.79
C PHE A 740 16.75 -13.78 -12.21
N VAL A 741 17.09 -12.93 -13.15
CA VAL A 741 17.58 -13.33 -14.47
C VAL A 741 19.08 -13.05 -14.52
N ASN A 742 19.88 -14.11 -14.62
CA ASN A 742 21.33 -13.99 -14.51
C ASN A 742 22.04 -13.93 -15.87
N SER A 743 21.38 -14.44 -16.90
CA SER A 743 21.86 -14.38 -18.28
C SER A 743 20.71 -14.70 -19.22
N SER A 744 20.93 -14.57 -20.53
CA SER A 744 19.95 -14.98 -21.55
C SER A 744 19.50 -16.44 -21.45
N SER A 745 20.31 -17.29 -20.81
CA SER A 745 20.09 -18.74 -20.71
C SER A 745 19.85 -19.25 -19.28
N HIS A 746 19.73 -18.37 -18.28
CA HIS A 746 19.57 -18.78 -16.87
C HIS A 746 18.75 -17.77 -16.04
N TYR A 747 17.81 -18.27 -15.25
CA TYR A 747 17.08 -17.52 -14.23
C TYR A 747 16.92 -18.36 -12.96
N GLU A 748 16.72 -17.69 -11.83
CA GLU A 748 16.58 -18.29 -10.51
C GLU A 748 15.30 -17.81 -9.83
N LYS A 749 14.66 -18.71 -9.09
CA LYS A 749 13.50 -18.42 -8.24
C LYS A 749 13.99 -18.12 -6.83
N THR A 750 13.60 -16.99 -6.30
CA THR A 750 13.93 -16.59 -4.93
C THR A 750 12.92 -17.15 -3.93
N ILE A 751 13.15 -16.91 -2.63
CA ILE A 751 12.16 -17.23 -1.60
C ILE A 751 10.82 -16.52 -1.81
N ASP A 752 10.80 -15.31 -2.38
CA ASP A 752 9.56 -14.58 -2.65
C ASP A 752 8.68 -15.30 -3.67
N TYR A 753 9.26 -15.91 -4.71
CA TYR A 753 8.51 -16.75 -5.64
C TYR A 753 7.80 -17.90 -4.90
N TYR A 754 8.49 -18.58 -4.00
CA TYR A 754 7.89 -19.69 -3.27
C TYR A 754 6.88 -19.20 -2.23
N MET A 755 7.15 -18.13 -1.50
CA MET A 755 6.23 -17.60 -0.50
C MET A 755 4.94 -17.04 -1.14
N ILE A 756 5.04 -16.30 -2.25
CA ILE A 756 3.85 -15.84 -3.00
C ILE A 756 3.05 -17.05 -3.52
N GLY A 757 3.74 -18.13 -3.90
CA GLY A 757 3.12 -19.37 -4.35
C GLY A 757 2.18 -20.02 -3.33
N HIS A 758 2.42 -19.86 -2.02
CA HIS A 758 1.53 -20.38 -0.96
C HIS A 758 0.12 -19.77 -0.99
N PHE A 759 -0.01 -18.59 -1.58
CA PHE A 759 -1.27 -17.86 -1.71
C PHE A 759 -1.78 -17.93 -3.15
N SER A 760 -0.96 -17.46 -4.10
CA SER A 760 -1.29 -17.33 -5.52
C SER A 760 -1.57 -18.63 -6.26
N ARG A 761 -1.15 -19.81 -5.75
CA ARG A 761 -1.48 -21.13 -6.34
C ARG A 761 -2.73 -21.77 -5.77
N PHE A 762 -3.05 -21.45 -4.52
CA PHE A 762 -3.96 -22.25 -3.69
C PHE A 762 -5.22 -21.51 -3.30
N ILE A 763 -5.19 -20.18 -3.22
CA ILE A 763 -6.36 -19.33 -2.95
C ILE A 763 -6.84 -18.78 -4.29
N ARG A 764 -7.94 -19.32 -4.82
CA ARG A 764 -8.43 -19.00 -6.16
C ARG A 764 -9.24 -17.71 -6.14
N ARG A 765 -9.35 -17.08 -7.31
CA ARG A 765 -10.30 -15.97 -7.49
C ARG A 765 -11.70 -16.47 -7.15
N GLY A 766 -12.42 -15.71 -6.32
CA GLY A 766 -13.72 -16.12 -5.81
C GLY A 766 -13.68 -17.04 -4.59
N ALA A 767 -12.49 -17.29 -4.03
CA ALA A 767 -12.40 -17.87 -2.70
C ALA A 767 -12.94 -16.87 -1.66
N ILE A 768 -13.53 -17.39 -0.58
CA ILE A 768 -14.04 -16.58 0.51
C ILE A 768 -13.13 -16.76 1.72
N ASN A 769 -12.63 -15.65 2.27
CA ASN A 769 -11.87 -15.67 3.52
C ASN A 769 -12.82 -15.95 4.69
N HIS A 770 -12.39 -16.79 5.63
CA HIS A 770 -13.15 -17.13 6.82
C HIS A 770 -12.40 -16.80 8.10
N GLN A 771 -13.15 -16.30 9.09
CA GLN A 771 -12.62 -15.95 10.40
C GLN A 771 -11.97 -17.16 11.09
N VAL A 772 -10.71 -16.99 11.48
CA VAL A 772 -10.01 -17.90 12.38
C VAL A 772 -10.32 -17.48 13.82
N VAL A 773 -11.14 -18.28 14.51
CA VAL A 773 -11.63 -17.99 15.87
C VAL A 773 -10.54 -18.25 16.91
N THR A 774 -9.75 -19.31 16.72
CA THR A 774 -8.64 -19.67 17.60
C THR A 774 -7.46 -20.23 16.81
N GLY A 775 -6.25 -20.10 17.36
CA GLY A 775 -5.03 -20.71 16.82
C GLY A 775 -3.95 -19.72 16.40
N ASN A 776 -4.31 -18.47 16.12
CA ASN A 776 -3.34 -17.38 15.88
C ASN A 776 -2.58 -17.02 17.17
N THR A 777 -1.26 -16.84 17.09
CA THR A 777 -0.40 -16.35 18.19
C THR A 777 0.67 -15.39 17.68
N GLY A 778 1.08 -14.47 18.55
CA GLY A 778 2.03 -13.39 18.23
C GLY A 778 1.32 -12.15 17.66
N GLY A 779 1.85 -10.97 17.99
CA GLY A 779 1.33 -9.67 17.52
C GLY A 779 2.29 -8.99 16.55
N GLY A 780 1.82 -7.93 15.88
CA GLY A 780 2.59 -7.22 14.85
C GLY A 780 3.84 -6.49 15.34
N THR A 781 4.07 -6.36 16.66
CA THR A 781 5.23 -5.65 17.23
C THR A 781 6.28 -6.57 17.86
N ASP A 782 5.98 -7.85 18.11
CA ASP A 782 6.93 -8.86 18.60
C ASP A 782 7.10 -9.94 17.53
N TRP A 783 8.30 -9.95 16.95
CA TRP A 783 8.67 -10.79 15.81
C TRP A 783 9.17 -12.18 16.22
N SER A 784 9.18 -12.49 17.52
CA SER A 784 9.53 -13.80 18.02
C SER A 784 8.29 -14.70 18.18
N SER A 785 8.39 -15.98 17.80
CA SER A 785 7.37 -17.01 18.08
C SER A 785 5.93 -16.67 17.61
N GLN A 786 5.76 -16.44 16.31
CA GLN A 786 4.47 -16.19 15.68
C GLN A 786 3.87 -17.47 15.07
N PHE A 787 2.55 -17.62 15.13
CA PHE A 787 1.81 -18.62 14.35
C PHE A 787 0.58 -17.96 13.74
N TRP A 788 0.60 -17.71 12.44
CA TRP A 788 -0.47 -17.02 11.74
C TRP A 788 -1.16 -17.93 10.74
N ILE A 789 -2.47 -17.78 10.62
CA ILE A 789 -3.35 -18.69 9.90
C ILE A 789 -4.28 -17.89 9.00
N LEU A 790 -4.38 -18.30 7.75
CA LEU A 790 -5.40 -17.87 6.81
C LEU A 790 -6.22 -19.09 6.37
N ALA A 791 -7.55 -18.97 6.33
CA ALA A 791 -8.44 -20.07 5.97
C ALA A 791 -9.44 -19.60 4.90
N GLU A 792 -9.26 -20.12 3.69
CA GLU A 792 -9.98 -19.67 2.50
C GLU A 792 -10.81 -20.81 1.94
N GLN A 793 -12.12 -20.60 1.78
CA GLN A 793 -12.97 -21.56 1.09
C GLN A 793 -12.96 -21.27 -0.40
N ASN A 794 -12.38 -22.18 -1.18
CA ASN A 794 -12.26 -22.04 -2.63
C ASN A 794 -13.58 -22.31 -3.37
N PRO A 795 -13.69 -21.95 -4.67
CA PRO A 795 -14.91 -22.14 -5.46
C PRO A 795 -15.41 -23.59 -5.60
N ASP A 796 -14.56 -24.60 -5.37
CA ASP A 796 -14.95 -26.02 -5.29
C ASP A 796 -15.60 -26.41 -3.95
N GLY A 797 -15.68 -25.49 -2.99
CA GLY A 797 -16.16 -25.68 -1.62
C GLY A 797 -15.13 -26.34 -0.69
N GLY A 798 -13.92 -26.62 -1.18
CA GLY A 798 -12.79 -27.09 -0.38
C GLY A 798 -12.04 -25.92 0.26
N TRP A 799 -11.01 -26.24 1.04
CA TRP A 799 -10.27 -25.24 1.83
C TRP A 799 -8.82 -25.13 1.39
N ALA A 800 -8.31 -23.90 1.30
CA ALA A 800 -6.90 -23.58 1.34
C ALA A 800 -6.57 -22.95 2.70
N VAL A 801 -5.78 -23.64 3.52
CA VAL A 801 -5.37 -23.17 4.85
C VAL A 801 -3.88 -22.91 4.83
N VAL A 802 -3.49 -21.63 4.91
CA VAL A 802 -2.09 -21.19 4.93
C VAL A 802 -1.68 -20.94 6.38
N MET A 803 -0.57 -21.53 6.81
CA MET A 803 -0.05 -21.43 8.17
C MET A 803 1.41 -21.02 8.15
N MET A 804 1.73 -19.89 8.77
CA MET A 804 3.09 -19.44 9.04
C MET A 804 3.50 -19.89 10.44
N ASN A 805 4.49 -20.76 10.56
CA ASN A 805 5.05 -21.18 11.83
C ASN A 805 6.44 -20.58 12.04
N ASN A 806 6.51 -19.47 12.77
CA ASN A 806 7.74 -18.84 13.22
C ASN A 806 8.12 -19.24 14.67
N ASN A 807 7.63 -20.39 15.14
CA ASN A 807 8.07 -20.99 16.40
C ASN A 807 9.29 -21.89 16.15
N PRO A 808 10.14 -22.08 17.17
CA PRO A 808 11.27 -23.01 17.09
C PRO A 808 10.83 -24.48 17.06
N ASP A 809 9.59 -24.77 17.46
CA ASP A 809 9.05 -26.12 17.56
C ASP A 809 8.03 -26.42 16.45
N ASP A 810 8.05 -27.68 16.00
CA ASP A 810 6.97 -28.25 15.20
C ASP A 810 5.64 -28.11 15.92
N GLN A 811 4.57 -27.78 15.20
CA GLN A 811 3.24 -27.63 15.74
C GLN A 811 2.35 -28.77 15.23
N LEU A 812 1.80 -29.59 16.12
CA LEU A 812 0.76 -30.55 15.77
C LEU A 812 -0.58 -29.83 15.80
N VAL A 813 -1.09 -29.48 14.62
CA VAL A 813 -2.32 -28.71 14.44
C VAL A 813 -3.51 -29.66 14.37
N THR A 814 -4.48 -29.45 15.25
CA THR A 814 -5.84 -29.98 15.16
C THR A 814 -6.76 -28.87 14.64
N LEU A 815 -7.16 -28.96 13.38
CA LEU A 815 -8.00 -28.00 12.69
C LEU A 815 -9.46 -28.48 12.68
N SER A 816 -10.35 -27.66 13.20
CA SER A 816 -11.80 -27.90 13.22
C SER A 816 -12.56 -26.71 12.65
N PHE A 817 -13.79 -26.95 12.22
CA PHE A 817 -14.63 -25.97 11.55
C PHE A 817 -15.99 -25.86 12.25
N ILE A 818 -16.39 -24.66 12.66
CA ILE A 818 -17.76 -24.41 13.11
C ILE A 818 -18.68 -24.57 11.90
N GLY A 819 -19.71 -25.41 12.02
CA GLY A 819 -20.62 -25.70 10.90
C GLY A 819 -20.24 -26.94 10.07
N SER A 820 -19.14 -27.62 10.39
CA SER A 820 -18.75 -28.91 9.80
C SER A 820 -18.39 -29.93 10.89
N GLN A 821 -18.45 -31.22 10.55
CA GLN A 821 -17.99 -32.31 11.41
C GLN A 821 -16.54 -32.73 11.13
N SER A 822 -15.94 -32.16 10.08
CA SER A 822 -14.58 -32.50 9.66
C SER A 822 -13.56 -31.92 10.64
N VAL A 823 -12.72 -32.80 11.19
CA VAL A 823 -11.57 -32.43 12.01
C VAL A 823 -10.32 -33.01 11.38
N TRP A 824 -9.33 -32.16 11.14
CA TRP A 824 -8.07 -32.51 10.48
C TRP A 824 -6.92 -32.41 11.46
N GLU A 825 -5.96 -33.32 11.38
CA GLU A 825 -4.75 -33.29 12.20
C GLU A 825 -3.50 -33.42 11.33
N GLY A 826 -2.47 -32.62 11.60
CA GLY A 826 -1.22 -32.69 10.89
C GLY A 826 -0.14 -31.80 11.49
N THR A 827 1.12 -32.11 11.19
CA THR A 827 2.26 -31.33 11.69
C THR A 827 2.59 -30.18 10.74
N VAL A 828 2.70 -28.98 11.30
CA VAL A 828 3.29 -27.79 10.67
C VAL A 828 4.71 -27.65 11.22
N PRO A 829 5.76 -27.92 10.43
CA PRO A 829 7.13 -27.91 10.93
C PRO A 829 7.57 -26.53 11.43
N ALA A 830 8.52 -26.50 12.36
CA ALA A 830 9.18 -25.28 12.82
C ALA A 830 9.75 -24.50 11.64
N GLN A 831 9.68 -23.17 11.73
CA GLN A 831 10.28 -22.25 10.77
C GLN A 831 9.85 -22.45 9.30
N THR A 832 8.54 -22.59 9.08
CA THR A 832 7.98 -22.83 7.74
C THR A 832 6.73 -22.01 7.46
N VAL A 833 6.40 -21.91 6.17
CA VAL A 833 5.03 -21.66 5.72
C VAL A 833 4.49 -22.95 5.11
N VAL A 834 3.29 -23.36 5.51
CA VAL A 834 2.61 -24.56 5.04
C VAL A 834 1.22 -24.21 4.50
N THR A 835 0.86 -24.74 3.33
CA THR A 835 -0.52 -24.67 2.82
C THR A 835 -1.12 -26.07 2.79
N TRP A 836 -2.26 -26.25 3.45
CA TRP A 836 -3.11 -27.42 3.31
C TRP A 836 -4.22 -27.16 2.31
N MET A 837 -4.41 -28.09 1.36
CA MET A 837 -5.57 -28.12 0.48
C MET A 837 -6.48 -29.26 0.93
N LEU A 838 -7.69 -28.95 1.37
CA LEU A 838 -8.64 -29.91 1.92
C LEU A 838 -9.87 -30.07 1.01
N PRO A 839 -10.35 -31.30 0.78
CA PRO A 839 -11.60 -31.52 0.05
C PRO A 839 -12.81 -30.90 0.75
N SER A 840 -13.83 -30.56 -0.03
CA SER A 840 -15.13 -30.13 0.53
C SER A 840 -15.83 -31.27 1.26
N ASP A 841 -16.68 -30.95 2.24
CA ASP A 841 -17.48 -31.95 2.97
C ASP A 841 -18.36 -32.79 2.03
N ASN A 842 -18.84 -32.18 0.93
CA ASN A 842 -19.60 -32.91 -0.10
C ASN A 842 -18.74 -34.00 -0.76
N ILE A 843 -17.49 -33.69 -1.08
CA ILE A 843 -16.55 -34.68 -1.65
C ILE A 843 -16.25 -35.77 -0.60
N LEU A 844 -16.01 -35.39 0.66
CA LEU A 844 -15.75 -36.35 1.74
C LEU A 844 -16.94 -37.30 1.95
N ALA A 845 -18.17 -36.78 1.97
CA ALA A 845 -19.40 -37.57 2.09
C ALA A 845 -19.56 -38.53 0.90
N SER A 846 -19.31 -38.08 -0.32
CA SER A 846 -19.39 -38.92 -1.53
C SER A 846 -18.41 -40.11 -1.47
N ASN A 847 -17.18 -39.86 -1.02
CA ASN A 847 -16.15 -40.90 -0.87
C ASN A 847 -16.48 -41.91 0.24
N ALA A 848 -17.10 -41.46 1.33
CA ALA A 848 -17.59 -42.35 2.39
C ALA A 848 -18.72 -43.28 1.89
N THR A 849 -19.55 -42.80 0.97
CA THR A 849 -20.68 -43.55 0.41
C THR A 849 -20.25 -44.63 -0.59
N ILE A 850 -19.14 -44.42 -1.32
CA ILE A 850 -18.57 -45.41 -2.25
C ILE A 850 -17.79 -46.51 -1.48
N GLY A 851 -17.18 -46.16 -0.34
CA GLY A 851 -16.46 -47.11 0.51
C GLY A 851 -17.34 -48.10 1.28
N SER A 852 -18.65 -47.84 1.41
CA SER A 852 -19.60 -48.71 2.14
C SER A 852 -20.27 -49.77 1.27
N SER A 853 -19.99 -49.82 -0.04
CA SER A 853 -20.53 -50.83 -0.97
C SER A 853 -19.51 -51.90 -1.39
N ALA A 854 -18.63 -52.33 -0.49
CA ALA A 854 -17.80 -53.51 -0.70
C ALA A 854 -18.56 -54.79 -0.26
N PRO A 855 -18.68 -55.85 -1.09
CA PRO A 855 -19.33 -57.09 -0.68
C PRO A 855 -18.53 -57.75 0.43
N SER A 856 -19.22 -58.22 1.48
CA SER A 856 -18.65 -59.00 2.57
C SER A 856 -17.98 -60.28 2.04
N ALA A 857 -16.66 -60.32 2.01
CA ALA A 857 -15.90 -61.56 1.85
C ALA A 857 -15.39 -62.01 3.23
N SER A 858 -16.17 -62.88 3.86
CA SER A 858 -15.73 -63.69 4.99
C SER A 858 -14.62 -64.65 4.55
N GLY A 859 -13.44 -64.55 5.17
CA GLY A 859 -12.40 -65.57 5.03
C GLY A 859 -11.00 -65.08 5.37
N ALA A 860 -10.65 -65.04 6.66
CA ALA A 860 -9.26 -65.19 7.07
C ALA A 860 -8.85 -66.68 6.88
N PRO A 861 -7.57 -66.99 6.58
CA PRO A 861 -6.60 -67.13 7.68
C PRO A 861 -5.14 -66.66 7.40
N TYR A 862 -4.52 -66.13 8.46
CA TYR A 862 -3.11 -66.22 8.92
C TYR A 862 -1.92 -66.16 7.94
N ALA A 863 -0.95 -65.25 8.17
CA ALA A 863 0.29 -65.53 8.93
C ALA A 863 1.35 -64.41 8.78
N TYR A 864 2.00 -64.07 9.90
CA TYR A 864 3.18 -63.21 10.01
C TYR A 864 4.45 -63.92 9.51
N THR A 865 5.32 -63.23 8.77
CA THR A 865 6.78 -63.38 8.85
C THR A 865 7.52 -62.08 8.51
N ASN A 866 8.47 -61.70 9.37
CA ASN A 866 9.47 -60.65 9.24
C ASN A 866 10.39 -60.83 8.02
N GLY A 867 10.79 -59.73 7.38
CA GLY A 867 11.88 -59.69 6.40
C GLY A 867 12.22 -58.26 5.99
N SER A 868 13.47 -57.87 6.21
CA SER A 868 14.05 -56.52 6.14
C SER A 868 14.62 -56.13 4.76
N ALA A 869 14.40 -54.85 4.39
CA ALA A 869 15.16 -53.96 3.47
C ALA A 869 15.04 -54.15 1.93
N PRO A 870 15.45 -53.15 1.10
CA PRO A 870 14.87 -51.81 0.95
C PRO A 870 14.39 -51.52 -0.50
N ALA A 871 13.53 -50.52 -0.66
CA ALA A 871 12.92 -50.09 -1.92
C ALA A 871 13.80 -49.16 -2.77
N ARG A 872 13.63 -49.22 -4.10
CA ARG A 872 14.07 -48.20 -5.07
C ARG A 872 12.88 -47.85 -6.00
N PRO A 873 12.63 -46.59 -6.35
CA PRO A 873 11.37 -46.14 -6.95
C PRO A 873 11.40 -46.16 -8.49
N THR A 874 10.28 -46.54 -9.10
CA THR A 874 9.98 -46.25 -10.51
C THR A 874 8.65 -45.50 -10.58
N GLY A 875 8.73 -44.18 -10.79
CA GLY A 875 7.57 -43.38 -11.19
C GLY A 875 7.29 -43.59 -12.67
N SER A 876 6.04 -43.86 -13.02
CA SER A 876 5.53 -43.72 -14.40
C SER A 876 4.50 -42.60 -14.40
N GLY A 877 4.84 -41.49 -15.05
CA GLY A 877 3.91 -40.42 -15.36
C GLY A 877 3.15 -40.79 -16.64
N THR A 878 1.82 -40.79 -16.56
CA THR A 878 0.93 -41.06 -17.67
C THR A 878 0.85 -39.83 -18.58
N LEU A 879 1.44 -39.90 -19.78
CA LEU A 879 1.25 -38.89 -20.83
C LEU A 879 -0.12 -39.16 -21.51
N VAL A 880 -1.07 -38.24 -21.36
CA VAL A 880 -2.37 -38.33 -22.07
C VAL A 880 -2.18 -37.81 -23.50
N VAL A 881 -2.24 -38.72 -24.48
CA VAL A 881 -2.24 -38.38 -25.91
C VAL A 881 -3.63 -38.60 -26.50
N THR A 882 -4.19 -37.54 -27.09
CA THR A 882 -5.43 -37.57 -27.88
C THR A 882 -5.17 -38.25 -29.22
N GLY A 883 -5.67 -39.47 -29.39
CA GLY A 883 -5.58 -40.26 -30.62
C GLY A 883 -6.62 -41.38 -30.62
N THR A 884 -6.83 -42.05 -31.75
CA THR A 884 -7.78 -43.16 -31.86
C THR A 884 -7.31 -44.38 -31.05
N ALA A 885 -8.24 -45.28 -30.69
CA ALA A 885 -7.92 -46.47 -29.89
C ALA A 885 -6.90 -47.41 -30.58
N GLN A 886 -6.76 -47.32 -31.90
CA GLN A 886 -5.81 -48.09 -32.68
C GLN A 886 -4.39 -47.51 -32.60
N GLU A 887 -4.24 -46.19 -32.68
CA GLU A 887 -2.94 -45.49 -32.56
C GLU A 887 -2.33 -45.66 -31.16
N ARG A 888 -3.16 -45.70 -30.10
CA ARG A 888 -2.69 -45.98 -28.72
C ARG A 888 -2.13 -47.40 -28.57
N ARG A 889 -2.71 -48.39 -29.24
CA ARG A 889 -2.25 -49.80 -29.19
C ARG A 889 -0.95 -50.01 -29.96
N GLU A 890 -0.79 -49.32 -31.09
CA GLU A 890 0.41 -49.40 -31.92
C GLU A 890 1.61 -48.70 -31.26
N LEU A 891 1.37 -47.58 -30.55
CA LEU A 891 2.41 -46.88 -29.79
C LEU A 891 2.84 -47.66 -28.53
N GLN A 892 1.89 -48.29 -27.81
CA GLN A 892 2.21 -49.19 -26.68
C GLN A 892 3.06 -50.39 -27.13
N ALA A 893 2.76 -50.97 -28.29
CA ALA A 893 3.54 -52.08 -28.85
C ALA A 893 4.97 -51.64 -29.22
N ALA A 894 5.15 -50.43 -29.73
CA ALA A 894 6.47 -49.88 -30.05
C ALA A 894 7.33 -49.60 -28.81
N THR A 895 6.71 -49.07 -27.73
CA THR A 895 7.40 -48.83 -26.44
C THR A 895 7.82 -50.15 -25.77
N MET A 896 6.98 -51.17 -25.81
CA MET A 896 7.30 -52.51 -25.29
C MET A 896 8.47 -53.18 -26.04
N VAL A 897 8.61 -52.96 -27.36
CA VAL A 897 9.74 -53.48 -28.15
C VAL A 897 11.05 -52.72 -27.83
N ALA A 898 10.98 -51.43 -27.52
CA ALA A 898 12.13 -50.64 -27.11
C ALA A 898 12.63 -51.01 -25.70
N GLU A 899 11.72 -51.26 -24.75
CA GLU A 899 12.04 -51.69 -23.38
C GLU A 899 12.58 -53.13 -23.33
N ALA A 900 12.08 -54.03 -24.18
CA ALA A 900 12.61 -55.40 -24.29
C ALA A 900 14.05 -55.45 -24.84
N ARG A 901 14.45 -54.51 -25.71
CA ARG A 901 15.84 -54.39 -26.20
C ARG A 901 16.79 -53.79 -25.18
N GLN A 902 16.32 -52.93 -24.27
CA GLN A 902 17.16 -52.35 -23.21
C GLN A 902 17.39 -53.27 -22.01
N SER A 903 16.56 -54.31 -21.82
CA SER A 903 16.56 -55.16 -20.62
C SER A 903 17.13 -56.58 -20.80
N GLN A 904 17.62 -56.96 -21.99
CA GLN A 904 18.15 -58.31 -22.30
C GLN A 904 17.24 -59.49 -21.90
N LEU A 905 15.92 -59.31 -21.89
CA LEU A 905 14.96 -60.39 -21.63
C LEU A 905 14.60 -61.15 -22.93
N PRO A 906 14.31 -62.46 -22.87
CA PRO A 906 13.95 -63.25 -24.06
C PRO A 906 12.58 -62.84 -24.62
N MET A 907 12.53 -62.66 -25.94
CA MET A 907 11.37 -62.18 -26.70
C MET A 907 10.24 -63.22 -26.75
N THR A 908 8.99 -62.80 -26.58
CA THR A 908 7.79 -63.62 -26.80
C THR A 908 7.43 -63.73 -28.30
N PRO A 909 6.62 -64.72 -28.73
CA PRO A 909 6.39 -65.04 -30.16
C PRO A 909 5.70 -63.93 -30.98
N LEU A 910 5.16 -62.89 -30.34
CA LEU A 910 4.46 -61.79 -31.01
C LEU A 910 5.41 -60.86 -31.79
N ALA A 911 6.71 -60.91 -31.54
CA ALA A 911 7.70 -60.01 -32.12
C ALA A 911 8.35 -60.51 -33.43
N GLN A 912 7.86 -61.61 -34.02
CA GLN A 912 8.38 -62.16 -35.29
C GLN A 912 7.48 -61.89 -36.51
N ASP A 913 6.36 -61.19 -36.36
CA ASP A 913 5.47 -60.91 -37.48
C ASP A 913 6.00 -59.75 -38.36
N ARG A 914 6.52 -60.11 -39.55
CA ARG A 914 7.00 -59.18 -40.59
C ARG A 914 5.96 -58.13 -41.01
N ARG A 915 4.67 -58.33 -40.73
CA ARG A 915 3.61 -57.34 -41.03
C ARG A 915 3.61 -56.17 -40.05
N VAL A 916 3.91 -56.41 -38.78
CA VAL A 916 3.97 -55.38 -37.73
C VAL A 916 5.16 -54.45 -37.95
N LEU A 917 6.29 -55.00 -38.38
CA LEU A 917 7.50 -54.23 -38.70
C LEU A 917 7.34 -53.32 -39.93
N ARG A 918 6.59 -53.76 -40.95
CA ARG A 918 6.28 -52.94 -42.13
C ARG A 918 5.29 -51.81 -41.83
N ALA A 919 4.32 -52.05 -40.95
CA ALA A 919 3.38 -51.01 -40.51
C ALA A 919 4.09 -49.90 -39.71
N ALA A 920 4.99 -50.26 -38.80
CA ALA A 920 5.78 -49.31 -38.02
C ALA A 920 6.69 -48.42 -38.89
N ILE A 921 7.31 -48.99 -39.93
CA ILE A 921 8.16 -48.23 -40.87
C ILE A 921 7.33 -47.24 -41.70
N ALA A 922 6.12 -47.61 -42.14
CA ALA A 922 5.24 -46.74 -42.90
C ALA A 922 4.71 -45.55 -42.06
N VAL A 923 4.51 -45.74 -40.74
CA VAL A 923 4.10 -44.68 -39.80
C VAL A 923 5.24 -43.71 -39.54
N VAL A 924 6.47 -44.20 -39.34
CA VAL A 924 7.68 -43.37 -39.17
C VAL A 924 7.97 -42.54 -40.43
N GLN A 925 7.75 -43.11 -41.63
CA GLN A 925 7.93 -42.39 -42.90
C GLN A 925 6.86 -41.30 -43.13
N ARG A 926 5.64 -41.46 -42.60
CA ARG A 926 4.60 -40.42 -42.65
C ARG A 926 4.84 -39.31 -41.63
N LEU A 927 5.36 -39.64 -40.45
CA LEU A 927 5.70 -38.66 -39.41
C LEU A 927 6.91 -37.78 -39.81
N ALA A 928 7.82 -38.29 -40.64
CA ALA A 928 8.99 -37.56 -41.13
C ALA A 928 8.69 -36.46 -42.18
N MET A 929 7.45 -36.37 -42.70
CA MET A 929 7.05 -35.37 -43.70
C MET A 929 6.33 -34.14 -43.12
N MET A 930 6.19 -34.04 -41.80
CA MET A 930 5.63 -32.87 -41.12
C MET A 930 6.77 -32.00 -40.54
N LYS A 931 6.71 -30.68 -40.74
CA LYS A 931 7.74 -29.68 -40.39
C LYS A 931 8.11 -29.66 -38.88
N PRO A 932 9.33 -29.24 -38.47
CA PRO A 932 9.93 -29.54 -37.15
C PRO A 932 9.53 -28.53 -36.05
N PRO A 933 9.44 -28.95 -34.76
CA PRO A 933 10.58 -29.42 -33.96
C PRO A 933 10.36 -30.74 -33.18
N THR A 934 9.77 -31.77 -33.78
CA THR A 934 9.59 -33.09 -33.13
C THR A 934 10.54 -34.20 -33.62
N ALA A 935 11.24 -33.98 -34.75
CA ALA A 935 12.07 -35.01 -35.40
C ALA A 935 13.42 -35.30 -34.69
N THR A 936 13.99 -34.33 -33.97
CA THR A 936 15.34 -34.44 -33.40
C THR A 936 15.40 -35.31 -32.13
N MET A 937 14.32 -35.38 -31.36
CA MET A 937 14.26 -36.19 -30.12
C MET A 937 14.08 -37.68 -30.43
N VAL A 938 13.33 -38.03 -31.48
CA VAL A 938 13.10 -39.42 -31.88
C VAL A 938 14.35 -40.05 -32.52
N LEU A 939 15.14 -39.27 -33.27
CA LEU A 939 16.34 -39.78 -33.94
C LEU A 939 17.47 -40.13 -32.95
N ARG A 940 17.60 -39.39 -31.82
CA ARG A 940 18.59 -39.66 -30.76
C ARG A 940 18.28 -40.94 -29.97
N ALA A 941 17.00 -41.26 -29.76
CA ALA A 941 16.60 -42.49 -29.08
C ALA A 941 16.78 -43.76 -29.95
N VAL A 942 16.72 -43.62 -31.28
CA VAL A 942 16.81 -44.76 -32.23
C VAL A 942 18.27 -45.14 -32.56
N MET A 943 19.22 -44.20 -32.50
CA MET A 943 20.60 -44.44 -33.00
C MET A 943 21.69 -44.74 -31.96
N GLY A 944 21.40 -44.71 -30.65
CA GLY A 944 22.26 -45.31 -29.61
C GLY A 944 23.75 -44.91 -29.64
N LEU A 945 24.06 -43.61 -29.68
CA LEU A 945 25.45 -43.12 -29.54
C LEU A 945 25.78 -42.82 -28.08
N ARG A 946 26.82 -43.48 -27.54
CA ARG A 946 27.48 -43.20 -26.26
C ARG A 946 28.78 -42.45 -26.52
N ASP A 947 29.10 -41.46 -25.69
CA ASP A 947 30.49 -41.00 -25.54
C ASP A 947 31.02 -41.29 -24.13
N MET A 948 32.24 -41.83 -24.13
CA MET A 948 33.04 -42.29 -23.00
C MET A 948 33.95 -41.15 -22.51
N GLY A 949 34.11 -41.01 -21.19
CA GLY A 949 34.85 -39.91 -20.57
C GLY A 949 36.37 -40.08 -20.48
N LEU A 950 37.03 -39.17 -19.75
CA LEU A 950 38.39 -39.36 -19.22
C LEU A 950 38.57 -38.64 -17.86
N ARG A 951 39.19 -39.37 -16.93
CA ARG A 951 39.60 -39.00 -15.57
C ARG A 951 40.89 -38.17 -15.57
N GLY A 952 41.13 -37.40 -14.50
CA GLY A 952 42.52 -37.15 -14.05
C GLY A 952 42.77 -36.00 -13.08
N MET A 953 43.05 -36.37 -11.81
CA MET A 953 44.09 -35.81 -10.92
C MET A 953 43.88 -34.46 -10.20
N GLY A 954 43.74 -34.54 -8.86
CA GLY A 954 44.31 -33.54 -7.93
C GLY A 954 45.77 -33.88 -7.58
N PRO A 955 46.53 -32.96 -6.96
CA PRO A 955 46.77 -33.11 -5.51
C PRO A 955 47.01 -31.80 -4.69
N ARG A 956 46.61 -31.89 -3.40
CA ARG A 956 47.34 -31.51 -2.16
C ARG A 956 47.48 -30.05 -1.66
N ASP A 957 47.13 -29.96 -0.36
CA ASP A 957 47.77 -29.26 0.76
C ASP A 957 47.78 -27.72 0.82
N MET A 958 46.98 -27.13 1.73
CA MET A 958 47.48 -26.63 3.02
C MET A 958 46.32 -26.27 3.98
N GLY A 959 46.46 -26.72 5.22
CA GLY A 959 45.56 -26.45 6.35
C GLY A 959 45.89 -25.16 7.13
N PRO A 960 45.29 -24.96 8.31
CA PRO A 960 44.70 -23.70 8.73
C PRO A 960 45.59 -22.86 9.66
N GLN A 961 45.33 -21.54 9.75
CA GLN A 961 45.79 -20.73 10.87
C GLN A 961 44.68 -19.82 11.41
N ASN A 962 44.42 -20.02 12.70
CA ASN A 962 43.59 -19.21 13.58
C ASN A 962 44.18 -17.81 13.81
N MET A 963 43.35 -16.77 13.72
CA MET A 963 43.34 -15.56 14.55
C MET A 963 41.92 -14.97 14.35
N GLY A 964 41.11 -14.56 15.30
CA GLY A 964 41.19 -14.26 16.73
C GLY A 964 40.06 -13.25 16.96
N ARG A 965 39.10 -13.55 17.85
CA ARG A 965 38.02 -12.63 18.23
C ARG A 965 38.59 -11.35 18.83
N GLN A 966 38.15 -10.19 18.35
CA GLN A 966 37.98 -8.98 19.16
C GLN A 966 36.77 -8.17 18.65
N ASP A 967 35.98 -7.73 19.62
CA ASP A 967 34.77 -6.92 19.50
C ASP A 967 35.05 -5.54 18.89
N ILE A 968 34.20 -5.08 17.96
CA ILE A 968 34.04 -3.64 17.64
C ILE A 968 32.56 -3.32 17.41
N ASP A 969 32.05 -2.47 18.29
CA ASP A 969 30.78 -1.73 18.34
C ASP A 969 30.68 -0.68 17.19
N PRO A 970 29.51 -0.47 16.54
CA PRO A 970 29.40 0.42 15.39
C PRO A 970 29.02 1.85 15.79
N GLN A 971 30.01 2.73 15.95
CA GLN A 971 29.80 4.19 15.88
C GLN A 971 30.99 4.90 15.22
N ASN A 972 30.67 5.84 14.33
CA ASN A 972 31.55 6.77 13.60
C ASN A 972 32.37 6.23 12.43
N MET A 973 31.89 6.46 11.20
CA MET A 973 32.76 7.01 10.15
C MET A 973 32.03 8.11 9.38
N GLY A 974 32.48 9.34 9.60
CA GLY A 974 32.12 10.52 8.84
C GLY A 974 32.86 10.57 7.49
N ARG A 975 32.33 11.46 6.65
CA ARG A 975 32.88 11.89 5.35
C ARG A 975 34.39 12.08 5.37
N GLN A 976 35.08 11.48 4.40
CA GLN A 976 36.33 12.02 3.87
C GLN A 976 36.38 11.86 2.35
N ASP A 977 36.85 12.93 1.72
CA ASP A 977 37.03 13.17 0.30
C ASP A 977 38.02 12.16 -0.34
N MET A 978 37.76 11.72 -1.57
CA MET A 978 38.77 11.06 -2.42
C MET A 978 39.02 11.87 -3.68
N ASP A 979 40.26 12.35 -3.79
CA ASP A 979 40.90 12.97 -4.96
C ASP A 979 41.50 11.84 -5.84
N PRO A 980 41.47 11.92 -7.20
CA PRO A 980 41.77 10.81 -8.07
C PRO A 980 43.22 10.88 -8.57
N GLN A 981 44.10 10.04 -8.03
CA GLN A 981 45.42 9.78 -8.62
C GLN A 981 45.83 8.32 -8.42
N ASP A 982 45.42 7.47 -9.36
CA ASP A 982 46.18 6.28 -9.75
C ASP A 982 45.93 6.01 -11.24
N MET A 983 46.56 6.83 -12.07
CA MET A 983 46.73 6.60 -13.50
C MET A 983 48.22 6.29 -13.76
N GLY A 984 48.56 5.01 -13.71
CA GLY A 984 49.80 4.46 -14.25
C GLY A 984 49.58 4.06 -15.71
N GLY A 985 50.23 4.78 -16.64
CA GLY A 985 50.02 4.65 -18.08
C GLY A 985 50.92 3.66 -18.84
N VAL A 986 50.40 3.26 -20.01
CA VAL A 986 51.01 3.21 -21.38
C VAL A 986 52.20 2.25 -21.59
N ILE A 987 52.16 1.34 -22.60
CA ILE A 987 52.63 1.46 -24.02
C ILE A 987 51.99 0.28 -24.82
N ILE A 988 51.10 0.49 -25.81
CA ILE A 988 51.27 0.80 -27.26
C ILE A 988 52.04 -0.26 -28.09
N GLU A 989 51.32 -0.92 -28.99
CA GLU A 989 51.62 -1.20 -30.42
C GLU A 989 50.36 -1.89 -30.98
N GLY A 990 49.74 -1.57 -32.12
CA GLY A 990 50.07 -0.72 -33.26
C GLY A 990 49.23 -1.23 -34.44
N ASP A 991 48.77 -0.28 -35.27
CA ASP A 991 48.15 -0.40 -36.61
C ASP A 991 46.61 -0.53 -36.71
N THR A 992 45.85 0.57 -36.93
CA THR A 992 45.69 1.44 -38.14
C THR A 992 44.92 0.75 -39.27
N VAL A 993 43.96 1.31 -40.03
CA VAL A 993 43.32 2.63 -40.28
C VAL A 993 42.15 2.30 -41.26
N GLU A 994 40.93 2.87 -41.24
CA GLU A 994 40.43 4.10 -41.93
C GLU A 994 38.87 3.99 -41.88
N ALA A 995 38.06 4.90 -41.32
CA ALA A 995 37.72 6.31 -41.63
C ALA A 995 36.54 6.52 -42.62
N GLY A 996 35.69 7.50 -42.28
CA GLY A 996 34.63 8.13 -43.11
C GLY A 996 33.26 8.16 -42.40
N ILE A 997 32.90 9.16 -41.59
CA ILE A 997 32.50 10.57 -41.91
C ILE A 997 31.25 10.56 -42.81
N GLU A 998 30.10 11.15 -42.45
CA GLU A 998 29.82 12.48 -41.86
C GLU A 998 28.58 12.47 -40.95
#